data_AF-A0A957T6X2-F1
#
_entry.id   AF-A0A957T6X2-F1
#
_cell.length_a   1.000
_cell.length_b   1.000
_cell.length_c   1.000
_cell.angle_alpha   90.00
_cell.angle_beta   90.00
_cell.angle_gamma   90.00
#
_symmetry.space_group_name_H-M   'P 1'
#
loop_
_entity.id
_entity.type
_entity.pdbx_description
1 polymer ?
#
loop_
_entity_poly.entity_id
_entity_poly.type
_entity_poly.pdbx_seq_one_letter_code
_entity_poly.pdbx_strand_id
1 'polypeptide(L)'
;MNQSDSHLRLSKTLSKLLSIIIIIALLLPAWGAGATTAMAQYEKLHPALQEVAAEGGRQMVRVIVQLSEATAGIEAGDNWHGGAVIYNLSMLNALALEIPANRLHALANVGGVKRVSPDAVMLRSAEDDGELVAQEEFNGNAEDMARSVNWQWQELGEADGFDVGDVALVSFLAGTMEGLRIQGDNRGAQATVDLRAEGNLSLTIGYRRKDFNAAEDVVTLALSADQGASWQQVAEFGGPVTDPVLNVETFELTDLHADEIMLRILSSDGTAADAGFYIDFLRFQVTINPESFLYRLHLPMIADDDTASQARQIEAASGTHYVLDRFDNVSYSNNDGSANWSSAWSENDPYGVPGPSSEYYVGISNGRLKFNAIDKYTERMIREANLTGAQSATLSFDWQTVGLDSGETLALQIRNSAVGYQTLIQLGGNQQGTFSQDISAYIDSAVQIRFSNRSSNWESGEAVYIDNVKITWQDTSSTPPPTPAPTATPIPNAIDTSNLASTFVKAIAADQVWNEASPKRGSGVAVAVVDSGVAPHWDLNDANGNSRILVHAGFLNGETYAYPAAFFDMLLLMFLDVTNLSIDDFYGHGTHIAGTIAGNGTRSNGVYMGVAPEAKIIDVKVVDDHGVGNTSDVVAGLQWIHENSAQYNIRVVNMSLNSTVAESYLDNPLSTAVEILWFNGITVLVSVGNNGDNDDNDIIYPPANDPFVISVGAVEDQGTTDIGDDLLAPYSVHGITEDGFAKPEIVVPGTDIIAALAGADSNLAIEHPSHVLEGENGKHYFRMSGTSMAAAVATGAVAILLGAEPTLTPDQVKERLIAGGTPFGEGDTAPTTSYNGQNLVALYTFDEGSGSVVHDVSGYGAAYDLTIEHPNNV
;
A
#
# COMPACT_ATOMS: atom_id res chain seq x y z
N MET A 1 13.35 -40.86 42.11
CA MET A 1 13.94 -39.94 43.10
C MET A 1 15.32 -39.57 42.60
N ASN A 2 15.48 -38.39 42.01
CA ASN A 2 16.73 -37.64 41.97
C ASN A 2 16.40 -36.23 41.44
N GLN A 3 16.05 -35.34 42.37
CA GLN A 3 16.26 -33.91 42.21
C GLN A 3 17.76 -33.67 42.32
N SER A 4 18.48 -33.45 41.21
CA SER A 4 19.82 -32.85 41.26
C SER A 4 20.32 -32.19 39.97
N ASP A 5 19.65 -32.30 38.83
CA ASP A 5 20.21 -31.83 37.54
C ASP A 5 19.78 -30.42 37.09
N SER A 6 18.80 -29.79 37.75
CA SER A 6 18.36 -28.42 37.42
C SER A 6 19.29 -27.31 37.96
N HIS A 7 20.14 -27.61 38.95
CA HIS A 7 21.02 -26.60 39.56
C HIS A 7 22.42 -26.47 38.94
N LEU A 8 22.79 -27.32 37.97
CA LEU A 8 24.09 -27.24 37.29
C LEU A 8 24.08 -26.44 35.98
N ARG A 9 22.91 -26.21 35.37
CA ARG A 9 22.79 -25.39 34.14
C ARG A 9 22.74 -23.87 34.40
N LEU A 10 22.32 -23.45 35.60
CA LEU A 10 22.36 -22.03 36.02
C LEU A 10 23.78 -21.50 36.35
N SER A 11 24.78 -22.36 36.53
CA SER A 11 26.12 -21.92 36.96
C SER A 11 27.07 -21.54 35.80
N LYS A 12 26.80 -21.96 34.56
CA LYS A 12 27.65 -21.64 33.40
C LYS A 12 27.29 -20.31 32.74
N THR A 13 26.02 -19.91 32.80
CA THR A 13 25.52 -18.62 32.29
C THR A 13 25.84 -17.47 33.23
N LEU A 14 25.72 -17.63 34.55
CA LEU A 14 26.15 -16.60 35.52
C LEU A 14 27.67 -16.37 35.53
N SER A 15 28.49 -17.39 35.22
CA SER A 15 29.96 -17.26 35.17
C SER A 15 30.45 -16.42 33.98
N LYS A 16 29.74 -16.45 32.85
CA LYS A 16 30.04 -15.60 31.69
C LYS A 16 29.60 -14.15 31.90
N LEU A 17 28.44 -13.92 32.52
CA LEU A 17 27.95 -12.58 32.88
C LEU A 17 28.86 -11.87 33.91
N LEU A 18 29.34 -12.58 34.93
CA LEU A 18 30.24 -11.99 35.93
C LEU A 18 31.65 -11.69 35.38
N SER A 19 32.09 -12.44 34.36
CA SER A 19 33.39 -12.21 33.71
C SER A 19 33.37 -10.97 32.80
N ILE A 20 32.22 -10.65 32.18
CA ILE A 20 32.05 -9.46 31.35
C ILE A 20 31.90 -8.20 32.22
N ILE A 21 31.18 -8.28 33.34
CA ILE A 21 31.03 -7.15 34.29
C ILE A 21 32.36 -6.78 34.96
N ILE A 22 33.25 -7.74 35.22
CA ILE A 22 34.58 -7.48 35.80
C ILE A 22 35.56 -6.88 34.78
N ILE A 23 35.42 -7.18 33.48
CA ILE A 23 36.22 -6.56 32.41
C ILE A 23 35.78 -5.10 32.19
N ILE A 24 34.48 -4.80 32.31
CA ILE A 24 33.93 -3.43 32.21
C ILE A 24 34.33 -2.58 33.43
N ALA A 25 34.45 -3.17 34.63
CA ALA A 25 34.84 -2.43 35.84
C ALA A 25 36.36 -2.19 35.98
N LEU A 26 37.23 -2.92 35.25
CA LEU A 26 38.70 -2.78 35.35
C LEU A 26 39.33 -1.87 34.28
N LEU A 27 38.55 -1.35 33.33
CA LEU A 27 39.02 -0.40 32.30
C LEU A 27 38.69 1.08 32.58
N LEU A 28 37.99 1.37 33.69
CA LEU A 28 37.78 2.74 34.19
C LEU A 28 38.75 3.01 35.35
N PRO A 29 40.03 3.37 35.08
CA PRO A 29 40.42 4.76 35.34
C PRO A 29 41.64 5.21 34.51
N ALA A 30 41.42 5.65 33.28
CA ALA A 30 42.25 6.67 32.64
C ALA A 30 41.48 7.10 31.39
N TRP A 31 40.80 8.24 31.46
CA TRP A 31 40.49 9.16 30.34
C TRP A 31 39.73 10.34 30.95
N GLY A 32 40.50 11.19 31.63
CA GLY A 32 40.04 12.48 32.11
C GLY A 32 39.94 13.49 30.97
N ALA A 33 38.88 14.28 31.00
CA ALA A 33 38.70 15.56 30.30
C ALA A 33 38.51 15.59 28.77
N GLY A 34 38.45 14.45 28.07
CA GLY A 34 38.12 14.39 26.64
C GLY A 34 36.69 13.90 26.29
N ALA A 35 36.01 13.21 27.21
CA ALA A 35 34.78 12.49 26.92
C ALA A 35 33.50 13.36 26.87
N THR A 36 33.51 14.55 27.48
CA THR A 36 32.33 15.44 27.48
C THR A 36 32.09 16.12 26.13
N THR A 37 33.08 16.11 25.24
CA THR A 37 32.97 16.65 23.87
C THR A 37 32.66 15.59 22.81
N ALA A 38 32.86 14.30 23.10
CA ALA A 38 32.60 13.20 22.16
C ALA A 38 31.16 12.65 22.26
N MET A 39 30.53 12.70 23.44
CA MET A 39 29.15 12.25 23.62
C MET A 39 28.08 13.27 23.18
N ALA A 40 28.46 14.53 22.94
CA ALA A 40 27.54 15.57 22.47
C ALA A 40 27.40 15.61 20.94
N GLN A 41 28.05 14.70 20.19
CA GLN A 41 28.17 14.81 18.73
C GLN A 41 27.11 14.07 17.91
N TYR A 42 26.16 13.34 18.52
CA TYR A 42 25.28 12.43 17.76
C TYR A 42 23.80 12.44 18.20
N GLU A 43 23.29 13.58 18.65
CA GLU A 43 21.90 13.73 19.14
C GLU A 43 20.82 13.47 18.07
N LYS A 44 21.17 13.52 16.78
CA LYS A 44 20.23 13.34 15.65
C LYS A 44 20.12 11.91 15.12
N LEU A 45 21.03 11.00 15.51
CA LEU A 45 21.06 9.63 15.02
C LEU A 45 20.47 8.71 16.09
N HIS A 46 19.47 7.90 15.71
CA HIS A 46 18.88 6.92 16.62
C HIS A 46 19.95 6.02 17.26
N PRO A 47 19.86 5.67 18.56
CA PRO A 47 20.88 4.87 19.25
C PRO A 47 21.26 3.58 18.53
N ALA A 48 20.28 2.81 18.01
CA ALA A 48 20.54 1.59 17.25
C ALA A 48 21.43 1.83 16.00
N LEU A 49 21.28 2.99 15.34
CA LEU A 49 22.10 3.35 14.19
C LEU A 49 23.49 3.86 14.57
N GLN A 50 23.69 4.31 15.81
CA GLN A 50 25.01 4.70 16.30
C GLN A 50 25.93 3.48 16.44
N GLU A 51 25.40 2.34 16.89
CA GLU A 51 26.15 1.08 16.98
C GLU A 51 26.56 0.60 15.59
N VAL A 52 25.61 0.56 14.67
CA VAL A 52 25.82 0.20 13.26
C VAL A 52 26.86 1.13 12.59
N ALA A 53 26.82 2.42 12.88
CA ALA A 53 27.80 3.38 12.36
C ALA A 53 29.20 3.19 12.97
N ALA A 54 29.28 2.79 14.25
CA ALA A 54 30.54 2.57 14.97
C ALA A 54 31.29 1.32 14.46
N GLU A 55 30.57 0.30 13.98
CA GLU A 55 31.17 -0.88 13.34
C GLU A 55 31.89 -0.54 12.02
N GLY A 56 31.56 0.59 11.39
CA GLY A 56 32.35 1.21 10.32
C GLY A 56 32.31 0.48 8.97
N GLY A 57 31.34 -0.43 8.78
CA GLY A 57 31.16 -1.23 7.57
C GLY A 57 30.62 -0.46 6.35
N ARG A 58 30.73 -1.09 5.18
CA ARG A 58 30.09 -0.66 3.92
C ARG A 58 28.71 -1.28 3.70
N GLN A 59 28.20 -2.05 4.67
CA GLN A 59 26.87 -2.63 4.60
C GLN A 59 25.83 -1.54 4.39
N MET A 60 24.92 -1.77 3.46
CA MET A 60 23.81 -0.87 3.20
C MET A 60 22.79 -1.02 4.32
N VAL A 61 22.26 0.11 4.77
CA VAL A 61 21.26 0.18 5.83
C VAL A 61 20.14 1.10 5.40
N ARG A 62 18.91 0.69 5.69
CA ARG A 62 17.73 1.51 5.42
C ARG A 62 17.45 2.45 6.59
N VAL A 63 17.20 3.71 6.28
CA VAL A 63 16.94 4.78 7.26
C VAL A 63 15.86 5.72 6.79
N ILE A 64 15.14 6.32 7.73
CA ILE A 64 14.20 7.41 7.50
C ILE A 64 14.83 8.69 8.04
N VAL A 65 14.99 9.68 7.16
CA VAL A 65 15.63 10.96 7.45
C VAL A 65 14.57 12.05 7.50
N GLN A 66 14.21 12.50 8.70
CA GLN A 66 13.30 13.63 8.90
C GLN A 66 14.05 14.95 8.72
N LEU A 67 13.42 15.91 8.03
CA LEU A 67 14.03 17.19 7.67
C LEU A 67 13.37 18.35 8.42
N SER A 68 14.14 19.40 8.71
CA SER A 68 13.65 20.58 9.44
C SER A 68 12.92 21.60 8.56
N GLU A 69 13.11 21.56 7.24
CA GLU A 69 12.42 22.41 6.25
C GLU A 69 12.18 21.59 4.97
N ALA A 70 11.13 21.93 4.20
CA ALA A 70 10.73 21.22 2.97
C ALA A 70 11.79 21.19 1.86
N THR A 71 12.84 22.02 2.00
CA THR A 71 13.88 22.24 0.98
C THR A 71 15.25 22.43 1.63
N ALA A 72 15.62 21.63 2.62
CA ALA A 72 16.94 21.68 3.25
C ALA A 72 18.08 21.20 2.32
N GLY A 73 18.23 21.76 1.11
CA GLY A 73 19.35 21.48 0.19
C GLY A 73 19.51 20.02 -0.24
N ILE A 74 18.50 19.18 0.01
CA ILE A 74 18.42 17.78 -0.41
C ILE A 74 17.62 17.76 -1.72
N GLU A 75 18.21 18.26 -2.80
CA GLU A 75 17.66 17.98 -4.13
C GLU A 75 17.87 16.48 -4.39
N ALA A 76 16.80 15.79 -4.81
CA ALA A 76 16.77 14.39 -5.21
C ALA A 76 17.63 14.13 -6.45
N GLY A 77 18.95 14.29 -6.29
CA GLY A 77 19.98 13.98 -7.27
C GLY A 77 20.79 12.79 -6.80
N ASP A 78 20.88 11.78 -7.66
CA ASP A 78 21.49 10.48 -7.41
C ASP A 78 22.84 10.55 -6.67
N ASN A 79 22.95 9.76 -5.61
CA ASN A 79 24.13 9.52 -4.77
C ASN A 79 24.37 10.48 -3.59
N TRP A 80 23.40 10.52 -2.67
CA TRP A 80 23.62 11.03 -1.32
C TRP A 80 24.65 10.19 -0.58
N HIS A 81 25.92 10.61 -0.64
CA HIS A 81 27.02 9.90 0.01
C HIS A 81 27.18 8.41 -0.40
N GLY A 82 26.61 8.01 -1.53
CA GLY A 82 26.56 6.62 -2.01
C GLY A 82 25.28 5.86 -1.66
N GLY A 83 24.24 6.54 -1.16
CA GLY A 83 22.92 5.97 -0.89
C GLY A 83 21.87 6.29 -1.97
N ALA A 84 20.84 5.43 -2.03
CA ALA A 84 19.69 5.51 -2.93
C ALA A 84 18.43 5.93 -2.17
N VAL A 85 17.58 6.74 -2.81
CA VAL A 85 16.27 7.14 -2.24
C VAL A 85 15.27 6.03 -2.55
N ILE A 86 14.54 5.59 -1.53
CA ILE A 86 13.48 4.59 -1.63
C ILE A 86 12.11 5.29 -1.76
N TYR A 87 11.81 6.21 -0.85
CA TYR A 87 10.57 7.00 -0.86
C TYR A 87 10.80 8.47 -0.53
N ASN A 88 9.93 9.30 -1.11
CA ASN A 88 9.68 10.64 -0.62
C ASN A 88 8.44 10.63 0.30
N LEU A 89 8.69 10.73 1.61
CA LEU A 89 7.67 10.72 2.66
C LEU A 89 7.29 12.15 3.02
N SER A 90 6.69 12.84 2.05
CA SER A 90 6.33 14.25 2.13
C SER A 90 5.41 14.58 3.31
N MET A 91 4.54 13.66 3.74
CA MET A 91 3.68 13.84 4.91
C MET A 91 4.48 14.10 6.20
N LEU A 92 5.68 13.53 6.30
CA LEU A 92 6.59 13.68 7.44
C LEU A 92 7.69 14.71 7.21
N ASN A 93 7.72 15.33 6.02
CA ASN A 93 8.90 16.02 5.52
C ASN A 93 10.17 15.16 5.65
N ALA A 94 10.11 13.92 5.17
CA ALA A 94 11.17 12.93 5.34
C ALA A 94 11.52 12.18 4.04
N LEU A 95 12.69 11.56 4.02
CA LEU A 95 13.14 10.67 2.94
C LEU A 95 13.49 9.30 3.52
N ALA A 96 13.01 8.23 2.89
CA ALA A 96 13.51 6.89 3.15
C ALA A 96 14.70 6.60 2.22
N LEU A 97 15.82 6.19 2.77
CA LEU A 97 17.08 6.01 2.06
C LEU A 97 17.70 4.65 2.37
N GLU A 98 18.35 4.05 1.39
CA GLU A 98 19.34 2.99 1.59
C GLU A 98 20.74 3.61 1.52
N ILE A 99 21.54 3.53 2.58
CA ILE A 99 22.85 4.21 2.66
C ILE A 99 23.91 3.31 3.30
N PRO A 100 25.21 3.41 2.96
CA PRO A 100 26.24 2.65 3.67
C PRO A 100 26.36 3.07 5.14
N ALA A 101 26.44 2.11 6.06
CA ALA A 101 26.52 2.32 7.51
C ALA A 101 27.61 3.34 7.93
N ASN A 102 28.80 3.28 7.33
CA ASN A 102 29.88 4.23 7.59
C ASN A 102 29.60 5.68 7.16
N ARG A 103 28.46 5.97 6.53
CA ARG A 103 28.02 7.32 6.12
C ARG A 103 26.95 7.90 7.04
N LEU A 104 26.39 7.12 7.97
CA LEU A 104 25.33 7.56 8.88
C LEU A 104 25.72 8.80 9.71
N HIS A 105 26.96 8.83 10.23
CA HIS A 105 27.46 10.01 10.96
C HIS A 105 27.58 11.26 10.08
N ALA A 106 27.94 11.09 8.80
CA ALA A 106 28.00 12.21 7.86
C ALA A 106 26.60 12.73 7.55
N LEU A 107 25.66 11.82 7.30
CA LEU A 107 24.24 12.10 7.07
C LEU A 107 23.61 12.89 8.22
N ALA A 108 23.77 12.43 9.47
CA ALA A 108 23.22 13.10 10.64
C ALA A 108 23.74 14.54 10.84
N ASN A 109 24.93 14.86 10.31
CA ASN A 109 25.54 16.18 10.40
C ASN A 109 25.18 17.12 9.23
N VAL A 110 24.42 16.66 8.24
CA VAL A 110 23.98 17.52 7.14
C VAL A 110 23.03 18.60 7.66
N GLY A 111 23.21 19.82 7.15
CA GLY A 111 22.34 20.96 7.49
C GLY A 111 20.89 20.66 7.12
N GLY A 112 19.98 20.85 8.08
CA GLY A 112 18.55 20.63 7.91
C GLY A 112 18.06 19.19 8.08
N VAL A 113 18.94 18.22 8.37
CA VAL A 113 18.52 16.94 8.95
C VAL A 113 18.10 17.17 10.40
N LYS A 114 16.86 16.78 10.74
CA LYS A 114 16.29 16.84 12.09
C LYS A 114 16.62 15.57 12.87
N ARG A 115 16.32 14.40 12.29
CA ARG A 115 16.52 13.08 12.90
C ARG A 115 16.78 12.04 11.81
N VAL A 116 17.54 11.01 12.14
CA VAL A 116 17.74 9.81 11.33
C VAL A 116 17.30 8.61 12.17
N SER A 117 16.17 8.00 11.78
CA SER A 117 15.56 6.84 12.41
C SER A 117 15.80 5.58 11.58
N PRO A 118 15.83 4.38 12.19
CA PRO A 118 15.91 3.14 11.43
C PRO A 118 14.64 2.95 10.59
N ASP A 119 14.80 2.44 9.37
CA ASP A 119 13.67 1.96 8.58
C ASP A 119 13.35 0.51 8.99
N ALA A 120 12.83 0.39 10.22
CA ALA A 120 12.71 -0.88 10.93
C ALA A 120 11.78 -1.85 10.18
N VAL A 121 12.08 -3.15 10.30
CA VAL A 121 11.18 -4.22 9.85
C VAL A 121 9.89 -4.14 10.67
N MET A 122 8.78 -4.37 9.99
CA MET A 122 7.43 -4.43 10.55
C MET A 122 7.03 -5.89 10.67
N LEU A 123 6.61 -6.30 11.85
CA LEU A 123 6.08 -7.64 12.12
C LEU A 123 4.58 -7.56 12.35
N ARG A 124 3.89 -8.65 12.00
CA ARG A 124 2.46 -8.82 12.25
C ARG A 124 2.22 -9.45 13.61
N SER A 125 1.02 -9.26 14.13
CA SER A 125 0.58 -9.79 15.42
C SER A 125 -0.36 -10.99 15.23
N ALA A 126 0.10 -12.07 14.59
CA ALA A 126 -0.65 -13.33 14.45
C ALA A 126 0.07 -14.51 15.13
N GLU A 127 -0.68 -15.36 15.84
CA GLU A 127 -0.22 -16.64 16.39
C GLU A 127 -0.98 -17.79 15.76
N ASP A 128 -0.24 -18.87 15.51
CA ASP A 128 -0.79 -20.15 15.09
C ASP A 128 -0.76 -21.11 16.29
N ASP A 129 -1.93 -21.57 16.72
CA ASP A 129 -2.17 -22.71 17.61
C ASP A 129 -1.55 -22.76 19.03
N GLY A 130 -1.05 -21.64 19.57
CA GLY A 130 -0.46 -21.63 20.92
C GLY A 130 0.85 -22.43 21.02
N GLU A 131 1.37 -22.93 19.89
CA GLU A 131 2.80 -23.07 19.68
C GLU A 131 3.28 -21.76 19.10
N LEU A 132 4.12 -21.05 19.87
CA LEU A 132 4.87 -19.90 19.37
C LEU A 132 5.44 -20.28 17.98
N VAL A 133 4.92 -19.67 16.90
CA VAL A 133 5.84 -19.31 15.83
C VAL A 133 6.79 -18.41 16.56
N ALA A 134 7.97 -18.94 16.87
CA ALA A 134 8.98 -18.11 17.50
C ALA A 134 9.05 -16.87 16.61
N GLN A 135 8.65 -15.73 17.15
CA GLN A 135 9.56 -14.61 17.05
C GLN A 135 10.86 -15.19 17.57
N GLU A 136 11.68 -15.78 16.67
CA GLU A 136 13.09 -15.85 16.93
C GLU A 136 13.40 -14.48 17.45
N GLU A 137 13.96 -14.42 18.67
CA GLU A 137 14.49 -13.20 19.20
C GLU A 137 15.30 -12.57 18.07
N PHE A 138 14.70 -11.63 17.34
CA PHE A 138 15.38 -10.62 16.57
C PHE A 138 15.99 -9.75 17.67
N ASN A 139 16.96 -10.33 18.38
CA ASN A 139 17.89 -9.65 19.25
C ASN A 139 18.47 -8.62 18.31
N GLY A 140 18.03 -7.37 18.43
CA GLY A 140 18.23 -6.25 17.51
C GLY A 140 19.69 -5.90 17.28
N ASN A 141 20.46 -6.87 16.82
CA ASN A 141 21.84 -6.83 16.46
C ASN A 141 21.84 -6.43 14.99
N ALA A 142 22.71 -5.49 14.65
CA ALA A 142 22.91 -4.93 13.32
C ALA A 142 23.03 -5.96 12.17
N GLU A 143 23.31 -7.23 12.47
CA GLU A 143 23.46 -8.31 11.49
C GLU A 143 22.14 -8.78 10.85
N ASP A 144 20.99 -8.67 11.53
CA ASP A 144 19.71 -9.16 10.98
C ASP A 144 18.92 -8.10 10.17
N MET A 145 19.39 -6.85 10.14
CA MET A 145 18.84 -5.77 9.30
C MET A 145 19.18 -5.91 7.79
N ALA A 146 19.82 -7.01 7.37
CA ALA A 146 20.50 -7.13 6.07
C ALA A 146 19.99 -8.28 5.14
N ARG A 147 18.83 -8.89 5.38
CA ARG A 147 18.38 -10.04 4.56
C ARG A 147 17.40 -9.65 3.46
N SER A 148 17.91 -8.97 2.44
CA SER A 148 17.28 -8.77 1.12
C SER A 148 18.30 -9.15 0.05
N VAL A 149 18.04 -10.20 -0.74
CA VAL A 149 19.00 -10.73 -1.73
C VAL A 149 18.76 -10.04 -3.08
N ASN A 150 19.56 -9.02 -3.41
CA ASN A 150 19.55 -8.36 -4.72
C ASN A 150 20.38 -9.14 -5.75
N TRP A 151 19.78 -9.53 -6.88
CA TRP A 151 20.47 -10.25 -7.97
C TRP A 151 20.98 -9.27 -9.03
N GLN A 152 22.27 -9.35 -9.41
CA GLN A 152 22.83 -8.57 -10.53
C GLN A 152 22.94 -9.42 -11.79
N TRP A 153 22.13 -9.12 -12.81
CA TRP A 153 22.16 -9.79 -14.12
C TRP A 153 23.10 -9.08 -15.10
N GLN A 154 23.89 -9.85 -15.86
CA GLN A 154 24.72 -9.38 -16.95
C GLN A 154 24.49 -10.26 -18.20
N GLU A 155 24.23 -9.62 -19.34
CA GLU A 155 24.15 -10.30 -20.63
C GLU A 155 25.53 -10.76 -21.12
N LEU A 156 25.58 -11.91 -21.78
CA LEU A 156 26.78 -12.53 -22.35
C LEU A 156 26.61 -12.71 -23.85
N GLY A 157 27.61 -12.29 -24.66
CA GLY A 157 27.66 -12.66 -26.08
C GLY A 157 28.17 -11.66 -27.11
N GLU A 158 28.68 -10.47 -26.76
CA GLU A 158 29.03 -9.47 -27.79
C GLU A 158 30.54 -9.35 -28.09
N ALA A 159 30.99 -9.90 -29.21
CA ALA A 159 32.25 -9.48 -29.85
C ALA A 159 32.00 -8.48 -31.02
N ASP A 160 30.74 -8.21 -31.36
CA ASP A 160 30.37 -7.63 -32.65
C ASP A 160 29.07 -6.80 -32.61
N GLY A 161 28.85 -6.03 -31.54
CA GLY A 161 28.00 -4.84 -31.54
C GLY A 161 26.49 -5.07 -31.42
N PHE A 162 25.89 -4.40 -30.44
CA PHE A 162 24.46 -4.21 -30.16
C PHE A 162 23.50 -4.43 -31.34
N ASP A 163 23.01 -5.66 -31.49
CA ASP A 163 21.70 -5.94 -32.08
C ASP A 163 20.73 -6.13 -30.91
N VAL A 164 19.90 -5.11 -30.68
CA VAL A 164 18.89 -5.09 -29.60
C VAL A 164 17.85 -6.18 -29.85
N GLY A 165 17.76 -7.19 -28.97
CA GLY A 165 16.62 -8.12 -28.94
C GLY A 165 16.93 -9.60 -28.75
N ASP A 166 18.18 -10.06 -28.73
CA ASP A 166 18.51 -11.50 -28.67
C ASP A 166 18.38 -12.09 -27.24
N VAL A 167 18.71 -11.31 -26.21
CA VAL A 167 18.32 -11.59 -24.82
C VAL A 167 17.29 -10.56 -24.41
N ALA A 168 16.06 -11.00 -24.15
CA ALA A 168 14.94 -10.09 -23.91
C ALA A 168 13.89 -10.72 -23.01
N LEU A 169 13.18 -9.90 -22.24
CA LEU A 169 11.94 -10.31 -21.60
C LEU A 169 10.85 -10.29 -22.67
N VAL A 170 10.33 -11.47 -22.99
CA VAL A 170 9.29 -11.60 -24.01
C VAL A 170 8.33 -12.72 -23.64
N SER A 171 7.07 -12.57 -24.07
CA SER A 171 6.10 -13.65 -23.94
C SER A 171 6.42 -14.79 -24.90
N PHE A 172 6.30 -16.03 -24.43
CA PHE A 172 6.41 -17.25 -25.24
C PHE A 172 5.28 -17.35 -26.30
N LEU A 173 4.07 -16.88 -25.96
CA LEU A 173 2.88 -16.75 -26.82
C LEU A 173 2.27 -15.36 -26.61
N ALA A 174 1.76 -14.74 -27.68
CA ALA A 174 1.07 -13.45 -27.59
C ALA A 174 -0.02 -13.50 -26.50
N GLY A 175 0.22 -12.79 -25.39
CA GLY A 175 -0.70 -12.72 -24.25
C GLY A 175 -0.50 -13.74 -23.11
N THR A 176 0.72 -14.24 -22.84
CA THR A 176 1.03 -15.03 -21.61
C THR A 176 2.39 -14.64 -21.02
N MET A 177 2.64 -14.97 -19.74
CA MET A 177 3.79 -14.56 -18.89
C MET A 177 5.13 -14.32 -19.61
N GLU A 178 5.79 -13.23 -19.23
CA GLU A 178 7.15 -12.86 -19.67
C GLU A 178 8.19 -13.71 -18.95
N GLY A 179 9.05 -14.38 -19.71
CA GLY A 179 10.24 -15.05 -19.21
C GLY A 179 11.49 -14.48 -19.86
N LEU A 180 12.67 -14.69 -19.26
CA LEU A 180 13.93 -14.36 -19.90
C LEU A 180 14.10 -15.25 -21.12
N ARG A 181 14.02 -14.67 -22.32
CA ARG A 181 14.36 -15.35 -23.57
C ARG A 181 15.84 -15.19 -23.85
N ILE A 182 16.49 -16.30 -24.13
CA ILE A 182 17.81 -16.37 -24.80
C ILE A 182 17.56 -16.89 -26.21
N GLN A 183 17.88 -16.10 -27.22
CA GLN A 183 17.66 -16.43 -28.61
C GLN A 183 18.93 -16.22 -29.43
N GLY A 184 19.23 -17.16 -30.31
CA GLY A 184 20.38 -17.08 -31.21
C GLY A 184 21.70 -17.59 -30.63
N ASP A 185 22.76 -17.41 -31.41
CA ASP A 185 24.05 -18.06 -31.24
C ASP A 185 24.96 -17.35 -30.23
N ASN A 186 25.60 -18.10 -29.33
CA ASN A 186 26.51 -17.61 -28.29
C ASN A 186 25.91 -16.47 -27.42
N ARG A 187 24.62 -16.57 -27.09
CA ARG A 187 23.89 -15.62 -26.24
C ARG A 187 23.64 -16.18 -24.86
N GLY A 188 23.54 -15.32 -23.86
CA GLY A 188 23.21 -15.79 -22.53
C GLY A 188 23.12 -14.70 -21.49
N ALA A 189 22.86 -15.12 -20.26
CA ALA A 189 22.83 -14.25 -19.11
C ALA A 189 23.58 -14.90 -17.95
N GLN A 190 24.22 -14.07 -17.14
CA GLN A 190 24.80 -14.48 -15.87
C GLN A 190 24.22 -13.66 -14.73
N ALA A 191 24.15 -14.26 -13.55
CA ALA A 191 23.79 -13.59 -12.32
C ALA A 191 24.68 -14.04 -11.17
N THR A 192 24.72 -13.26 -10.11
CA THR A 192 25.45 -13.61 -8.88
C THR A 192 24.50 -13.57 -7.69
N VAL A 193 24.60 -14.56 -6.80
CA VAL A 193 23.76 -14.71 -5.62
C VAL A 193 24.61 -14.99 -4.37
N ASP A 194 24.42 -14.19 -3.32
CA ASP A 194 24.98 -14.44 -1.99
C ASP A 194 24.05 -15.42 -1.24
N LEU A 195 24.42 -16.70 -1.20
CA LEU A 195 23.62 -17.77 -0.58
C LEU A 195 24.13 -18.20 0.80
N ARG A 196 25.39 -17.87 1.17
CA ARG A 196 26.08 -18.30 2.41
C ARG A 196 25.70 -19.70 2.89
N ALA A 197 25.68 -20.63 1.95
CA ALA A 197 25.08 -21.94 2.14
C ALA A 197 26.01 -22.87 2.94
N GLU A 198 25.74 -23.04 4.24
CA GLU A 198 26.33 -24.11 5.06
C GLU A 198 25.52 -25.43 5.00
N GLY A 199 24.55 -25.54 4.08
CA GLY A 199 23.61 -26.66 3.96
C GLY A 199 23.60 -27.36 2.59
N ASN A 200 22.70 -28.36 2.44
CA ASN A 200 22.46 -29.00 1.15
C ASN A 200 21.70 -28.03 0.23
N LEU A 201 22.28 -27.74 -0.94
CA LEU A 201 21.72 -26.80 -1.91
C LEU A 201 20.99 -27.57 -3.03
N SER A 202 19.81 -27.11 -3.43
CA SER A 202 19.16 -27.54 -4.68
C SER A 202 18.73 -26.33 -5.52
N LEU A 203 18.67 -26.51 -6.83
CA LEU A 203 18.24 -25.50 -7.82
C LEU A 203 17.09 -26.06 -8.66
N THR A 204 15.94 -25.39 -8.65
CA THR A 204 14.81 -25.66 -9.56
C THR A 204 14.73 -24.61 -10.65
N ILE A 205 14.51 -25.03 -11.90
CA ILE A 205 14.28 -24.17 -13.06
C ILE A 205 12.94 -24.50 -13.71
N GLY A 206 12.17 -23.47 -14.05
CA GLY A 206 11.01 -23.55 -14.95
C GLY A 206 11.40 -23.01 -16.33
N TYR A 207 11.30 -23.81 -17.39
CA TYR A 207 11.73 -23.38 -18.74
C TYR A 207 10.89 -23.97 -19.89
N ARG A 208 10.99 -23.34 -21.06
CA ARG A 208 10.38 -23.76 -22.33
C ARG A 208 11.33 -23.52 -23.50
N ARG A 209 11.35 -24.43 -24.47
CA ARG A 209 12.07 -24.26 -25.75
C ARG A 209 11.09 -24.01 -26.88
N LYS A 210 11.50 -23.15 -27.82
CA LYS A 210 10.76 -22.88 -29.05
C LYS A 210 11.71 -22.93 -30.23
N ASP A 211 11.29 -23.60 -31.29
CA ASP A 211 12.01 -23.66 -32.57
C ASP A 211 13.45 -24.19 -32.45
N PHE A 212 13.74 -25.04 -31.44
CA PHE A 212 14.94 -25.87 -31.43
C PHE A 212 14.72 -26.92 -32.52
N ASN A 213 15.47 -26.83 -33.61
CA ASN A 213 15.26 -27.59 -34.83
C ASN A 213 16.44 -28.52 -35.15
N ALA A 214 17.61 -28.27 -34.55
CA ALA A 214 18.85 -29.00 -34.76
C ALA A 214 19.33 -29.67 -33.45
N ALA A 215 20.26 -30.62 -33.57
CA ALA A 215 20.87 -31.25 -32.38
C ALA A 215 21.88 -30.30 -31.70
N GLU A 216 22.31 -29.29 -32.46
CA GLU A 216 23.24 -28.24 -32.09
C GLU A 216 22.56 -27.05 -31.40
N ASP A 217 21.22 -26.99 -31.38
CA ASP A 217 20.47 -26.01 -30.58
C ASP A 217 20.49 -26.46 -29.12
N VAL A 218 21.41 -25.91 -28.34
CA VAL A 218 21.65 -26.30 -26.96
C VAL A 218 21.79 -25.06 -26.09
N VAL A 219 21.17 -25.10 -24.91
CA VAL A 219 21.38 -24.10 -23.84
C VAL A 219 21.93 -24.79 -22.60
N THR A 220 23.01 -24.27 -22.05
CA THR A 220 23.70 -24.82 -20.91
C THR A 220 23.50 -23.94 -19.69
N LEU A 221 23.11 -24.56 -18.57
CA LEU A 221 23.09 -23.96 -17.24
C LEU A 221 24.35 -24.37 -16.47
N ALA A 222 25.10 -23.40 -16.00
CA ALA A 222 26.33 -23.61 -15.23
C ALA A 222 26.37 -22.71 -13.99
N LEU A 223 27.01 -23.20 -12.94
CA LEU A 223 27.24 -22.48 -11.70
C LEU A 223 28.73 -22.35 -11.41
N SER A 224 29.12 -21.32 -10.67
CA SER A 224 30.48 -21.10 -10.19
C SER A 224 30.45 -20.72 -8.71
N ALA A 225 31.29 -21.39 -7.92
CA ALA A 225 31.48 -21.11 -6.49
C ALA A 225 32.74 -20.26 -6.21
N ASP A 226 33.44 -19.84 -7.28
CA ASP A 226 34.76 -19.20 -7.21
C ASP A 226 34.83 -17.93 -8.05
N GLN A 227 33.73 -17.17 -8.07
CA GLN A 227 33.64 -15.87 -8.76
C GLN A 227 33.93 -15.97 -10.27
N GLY A 228 33.48 -17.06 -10.89
CA GLY A 228 33.57 -17.30 -12.32
C GLY A 228 34.93 -17.82 -12.80
N ALA A 229 35.85 -18.20 -11.89
CA ALA A 229 37.14 -18.77 -12.25
C ALA A 229 37.02 -20.22 -12.79
N SER A 230 36.06 -20.98 -12.29
CA SER A 230 35.65 -22.29 -12.80
C SER A 230 34.13 -22.43 -12.82
N TRP A 231 33.62 -23.16 -13.82
CA TRP A 231 32.19 -23.34 -14.05
C TRP A 231 31.83 -24.82 -14.04
N GLN A 232 30.90 -25.20 -13.18
CA GLN A 232 30.28 -26.50 -13.15
C GLN A 232 29.00 -26.46 -13.96
N GLN A 233 28.94 -27.23 -15.05
CA GLN A 233 27.71 -27.43 -15.80
C GLN A 233 26.73 -28.25 -14.95
N VAL A 234 25.53 -27.69 -14.73
CA VAL A 234 24.45 -28.30 -13.96
C VAL A 234 23.48 -29.02 -14.89
N ALA A 235 23.12 -28.40 -16.00
CA ALA A 235 22.16 -28.94 -16.95
C ALA A 235 22.47 -28.52 -18.39
N GLU A 236 21.98 -29.33 -19.32
CA GLU A 236 22.05 -29.08 -20.77
C GLU A 236 20.66 -29.30 -21.35
N PHE A 237 20.12 -28.28 -22.01
CA PHE A 237 18.80 -28.28 -22.60
C PHE A 237 18.93 -28.23 -24.11
N GLY A 238 18.63 -29.34 -24.80
CA GLY A 238 18.77 -29.42 -26.26
C GLY A 238 17.86 -30.43 -26.93
N GLY A 239 18.04 -30.57 -28.25
CA GLY A 239 17.29 -31.48 -29.12
C GLY A 239 16.13 -30.82 -29.86
N PRO A 240 15.68 -31.37 -31.01
CA PRO A 240 14.67 -30.74 -31.85
C PRO A 240 13.29 -30.80 -31.18
N VAL A 241 12.84 -29.68 -30.63
CA VAL A 241 11.66 -29.60 -29.78
C VAL A 241 11.09 -28.18 -29.70
N THR A 242 9.78 -28.11 -29.58
CA THR A 242 9.09 -26.94 -29.07
C THR A 242 8.21 -27.44 -27.93
N ASP A 243 8.48 -26.95 -26.72
CA ASP A 243 7.79 -27.39 -25.51
C ASP A 243 6.41 -26.71 -25.47
N PRO A 244 5.29 -27.46 -25.55
CA PRO A 244 3.96 -26.87 -25.52
C PRO A 244 3.49 -26.49 -24.11
N VAL A 245 4.23 -26.93 -23.08
CA VAL A 245 3.95 -26.75 -21.65
C VAL A 245 5.25 -26.46 -20.92
N LEU A 246 5.15 -25.83 -19.74
CA LEU A 246 6.29 -25.52 -18.87
C LEU A 246 6.97 -26.80 -18.38
N ASN A 247 8.28 -26.90 -18.55
CA ASN A 247 9.10 -27.94 -17.91
C ASN A 247 9.65 -27.40 -16.60
N VAL A 248 9.65 -28.23 -15.56
CA VAL A 248 10.23 -27.91 -14.26
C VAL A 248 11.22 -29.01 -13.86
N GLU A 249 12.48 -28.63 -13.65
CA GLU A 249 13.54 -29.55 -13.25
C GLU A 249 14.25 -29.06 -11.99
N THR A 250 14.61 -29.98 -11.09
CA THR A 250 15.36 -29.71 -9.85
C THR A 250 16.68 -30.45 -9.85
N PHE A 251 17.75 -29.75 -9.49
CA PHE A 251 19.12 -30.26 -9.44
C PHE A 251 19.65 -30.16 -8.01
N GLU A 252 20.13 -31.28 -7.46
CA GLU A 252 20.83 -31.31 -6.18
C GLU A 252 22.29 -30.89 -6.39
N LEU A 253 22.75 -29.91 -5.63
CA LEU A 253 24.06 -29.27 -5.76
C LEU A 253 24.96 -29.65 -4.57
N THR A 254 25.19 -30.95 -4.39
CA THR A 254 25.79 -31.55 -3.19
C THR A 254 27.25 -31.18 -2.90
N ASP A 255 27.93 -30.50 -3.83
CA ASP A 255 29.35 -30.14 -3.71
C ASP A 255 29.61 -28.63 -3.88
N LEU A 256 28.55 -27.81 -3.97
CA LEU A 256 28.66 -26.37 -4.22
C LEU A 256 28.49 -25.59 -2.91
N HIS A 257 29.61 -25.24 -2.27
CA HIS A 257 29.63 -24.47 -1.02
C HIS A 257 30.46 -23.20 -1.18
N ALA A 258 29.79 -22.07 -1.30
CA ALA A 258 30.40 -20.75 -1.29
C ALA A 258 29.42 -19.72 -0.74
N ASP A 259 29.97 -18.63 -0.19
CA ASP A 259 29.18 -17.48 0.22
C ASP A 259 28.42 -16.92 -0.98
N GLU A 260 29.09 -16.82 -2.12
CA GLU A 260 28.55 -16.26 -3.34
C GLU A 260 28.67 -17.27 -4.50
N ILE A 261 27.54 -17.55 -5.15
CA ILE A 261 27.41 -18.45 -6.28
C ILE A 261 27.05 -17.62 -7.51
N MET A 262 27.81 -17.76 -8.59
CA MET A 262 27.42 -17.23 -9.89
C MET A 262 26.65 -18.27 -10.69
N LEU A 263 25.59 -17.85 -11.37
CA LEU A 263 24.80 -18.62 -12.32
C LEU A 263 25.02 -18.08 -13.72
N ARG A 264 25.07 -18.98 -14.70
CA ARG A 264 25.18 -18.66 -16.11
C ARG A 264 24.29 -19.57 -16.93
N ILE A 265 23.55 -18.99 -17.86
CA ILE A 265 22.80 -19.71 -18.88
C ILE A 265 23.28 -19.23 -20.24
N LEU A 266 23.71 -20.14 -21.11
CA LEU A 266 24.37 -19.80 -22.37
C LEU A 266 23.90 -20.72 -23.50
N SER A 267 23.55 -20.17 -24.67
CA SER A 267 23.34 -20.95 -25.89
C SER A 267 24.68 -21.37 -26.50
N SER A 268 24.69 -22.52 -27.16
CA SER A 268 25.86 -23.09 -27.82
C SER A 268 26.17 -22.43 -29.17
N ASP A 269 27.43 -22.56 -29.57
CA ASP A 269 27.92 -22.22 -30.91
C ASP A 269 27.11 -22.97 -31.98
N GLY A 270 26.44 -22.24 -32.87
CA GLY A 270 25.57 -22.77 -33.92
C GLY A 270 24.08 -22.87 -33.59
N THR A 271 23.62 -22.32 -32.45
CA THR A 271 22.18 -22.23 -32.13
C THR A 271 21.44 -21.36 -33.15
N ALA A 272 20.33 -21.85 -33.70
CA ALA A 272 19.59 -21.15 -34.75
C ALA A 272 19.08 -19.78 -34.28
N ALA A 273 19.06 -18.79 -35.17
CA ALA A 273 18.62 -17.43 -34.86
C ALA A 273 17.14 -17.33 -34.43
N ASP A 274 16.32 -18.31 -34.78
CA ASP A 274 14.92 -18.43 -34.38
C ASP A 274 14.70 -19.34 -33.15
N ALA A 275 15.71 -20.09 -32.72
CA ALA A 275 15.62 -20.93 -31.54
C ALA A 275 15.62 -20.07 -30.26
N GLY A 276 14.54 -20.16 -29.49
CA GLY A 276 14.34 -19.41 -28.26
C GLY A 276 14.24 -20.32 -27.04
N PHE A 277 15.06 -20.04 -26.03
CA PHE A 277 15.00 -20.66 -24.71
C PHE A 277 14.41 -19.67 -23.72
N TYR A 278 13.30 -20.04 -23.08
CA TYR A 278 12.51 -19.16 -22.22
C TYR A 278 12.59 -19.68 -20.80
N ILE A 279 13.00 -18.83 -19.87
CA ILE A 279 13.09 -19.14 -18.46
C ILE A 279 11.97 -18.39 -17.74
N ASP A 280 11.08 -19.16 -17.13
CA ASP A 280 9.94 -18.62 -16.39
C ASP A 280 10.32 -18.36 -14.93
N PHE A 281 11.09 -19.26 -14.30
CA PHE A 281 11.60 -19.05 -12.93
C PHE A 281 12.87 -19.85 -12.62
N LEU A 282 13.60 -19.40 -11.60
CA LEU A 282 14.70 -20.11 -10.94
C LEU A 282 14.48 -20.09 -9.42
N ARG A 283 14.84 -21.16 -8.72
CA ARG A 283 14.64 -21.31 -7.27
C ARG A 283 15.80 -22.06 -6.65
N PHE A 284 16.47 -21.46 -5.68
CA PHE A 284 17.44 -22.16 -4.84
C PHE A 284 16.80 -22.56 -3.52
N GLN A 285 17.08 -23.75 -3.03
CA GLN A 285 16.66 -24.21 -1.71
C GLN A 285 17.88 -24.68 -0.94
N VAL A 286 18.10 -24.10 0.25
CA VAL A 286 19.18 -24.47 1.17
C VAL A 286 18.57 -25.21 2.36
N THR A 287 19.02 -26.44 2.61
CA THR A 287 18.55 -27.23 3.75
C THR A 287 19.65 -27.35 4.81
N ILE A 288 19.41 -26.81 6.01
CA ILE A 288 20.32 -26.87 7.16
C ILE A 288 19.56 -27.54 8.31
N ASN A 289 19.89 -28.80 8.63
CA ASN A 289 19.28 -29.63 9.71
C ASN A 289 18.49 -28.87 10.82
N PRO A 290 17.15 -28.97 10.96
CA PRO A 290 16.12 -29.54 10.08
C PRO A 290 15.33 -28.48 9.27
N GLU A 291 15.84 -27.27 9.15
CA GLU A 291 15.15 -26.13 8.52
C GLU A 291 15.49 -26.02 7.03
N SER A 292 14.49 -25.69 6.22
CA SER A 292 14.61 -25.49 4.77
C SER A 292 14.39 -24.01 4.44
N PHE A 293 15.42 -23.34 3.94
CA PHE A 293 15.34 -21.96 3.47
C PHE A 293 15.10 -21.94 1.96
N LEU A 294 14.03 -21.28 1.53
CA LEU A 294 13.62 -21.20 0.13
C LEU A 294 13.94 -19.81 -0.44
N TYR A 295 14.80 -19.75 -1.46
CA TYR A 295 15.16 -18.53 -2.17
C TYR A 295 14.53 -18.58 -3.58
N ARG A 296 13.53 -17.73 -3.85
CA ARG A 296 12.85 -17.63 -5.16
C ARG A 296 13.34 -16.40 -5.92
N LEU A 297 13.65 -16.56 -7.21
CA LEU A 297 14.06 -15.47 -8.10
C LEU A 297 12.90 -15.04 -9.00
N HIS A 298 12.47 -13.79 -8.89
CA HIS A 298 11.63 -13.12 -9.90
C HIS A 298 12.52 -12.21 -10.76
N LEU A 299 12.35 -12.28 -12.09
CA LEU A 299 13.08 -11.46 -13.06
C LEU A 299 12.40 -10.08 -13.18
N PRO A 300 13.14 -8.95 -13.15
CA PRO A 300 12.54 -7.62 -13.19
C PRO A 300 12.00 -7.26 -14.59
N MET A 301 10.71 -6.90 -14.71
CA MET A 301 10.08 -6.39 -15.94
C MET A 301 10.12 -4.85 -16.01
N ILE A 302 10.38 -4.27 -17.19
CA ILE A 302 10.38 -2.81 -17.43
C ILE A 302 8.96 -2.34 -17.81
N ALA A 303 8.51 -1.24 -17.22
CA ALA A 303 7.25 -0.55 -17.52
C ALA A 303 7.26 0.04 -18.95
N ASP A 304 6.18 -0.15 -19.72
CA ASP A 304 5.99 0.50 -21.03
C ASP A 304 4.62 1.19 -21.18
N ASP A 305 4.60 2.17 -22.08
CA ASP A 305 3.93 3.48 -22.05
C ASP A 305 2.46 3.53 -22.59
N ASP A 306 1.65 2.46 -22.44
CA ASP A 306 0.32 2.36 -23.09
C ASP A 306 -0.92 2.55 -22.16
N THR A 307 -0.75 3.18 -21.00
CA THR A 307 -1.83 3.41 -20.01
C THR A 307 -2.93 4.36 -20.51
N ALA A 308 -2.62 5.24 -21.48
CA ALA A 308 -3.54 6.26 -21.96
C ALA A 308 -4.65 5.74 -22.91
N SER A 309 -4.45 4.59 -23.55
CA SER A 309 -5.43 4.03 -24.49
C SER A 309 -6.53 3.22 -23.80
N GLN A 310 -6.22 2.61 -22.65
CA GLN A 310 -7.13 1.75 -21.90
C GLN A 310 -8.02 2.51 -20.90
N ALA A 311 -7.53 3.63 -20.33
CA ALA A 311 -8.36 4.52 -19.50
C ALA A 311 -9.60 5.06 -20.22
N ARG A 312 -9.51 5.25 -21.55
CA ARG A 312 -10.60 5.77 -22.39
C ARG A 312 -11.81 4.83 -22.52
N GLN A 313 -11.65 3.53 -22.32
CA GLN A 313 -12.76 2.57 -22.41
C GLN A 313 -13.42 2.29 -21.04
N ILE A 314 -12.72 2.56 -19.94
CA ILE A 314 -13.16 2.30 -18.56
C ILE A 314 -14.14 3.38 -18.06
N GLU A 315 -13.94 4.64 -18.47
CA GLU A 315 -14.78 5.76 -18.00
C GLU A 315 -16.21 5.74 -18.57
N ALA A 316 -16.42 5.10 -19.73
CA ALA A 316 -17.75 4.92 -20.32
C ALA A 316 -18.69 4.05 -19.46
N ALA A 317 -18.17 3.29 -18.48
CA ALA A 317 -18.97 2.48 -17.56
C ALA A 317 -19.40 3.24 -16.28
N SER A 318 -18.86 4.44 -16.04
CA SER A 318 -19.08 5.25 -14.81
C SER A 318 -20.26 6.23 -14.89
N GLY A 319 -20.90 6.36 -16.05
CA GLY A 319 -21.90 7.41 -16.33
C GLY A 319 -21.32 8.82 -16.40
N THR A 320 -20.00 8.98 -16.25
CA THR A 320 -19.26 10.22 -16.49
C THR A 320 -18.49 10.12 -17.81
N HIS A 321 -18.69 11.09 -18.68
CA HIS A 321 -18.08 11.13 -20.01
C HIS A 321 -17.32 12.45 -20.17
N TYR A 322 -16.26 12.46 -20.98
CA TYR A 322 -15.65 13.71 -21.39
C TYR A 322 -14.98 13.67 -22.75
N VAL A 323 -14.95 14.82 -23.40
CA VAL A 323 -14.10 15.10 -24.56
C VAL A 323 -12.88 15.89 -24.06
N LEU A 324 -11.69 15.60 -24.58
CA LEU A 324 -10.44 16.26 -24.18
C LEU A 324 -9.52 16.48 -25.39
N ASP A 325 -8.73 17.56 -25.35
CA ASP A 325 -7.61 17.81 -26.25
C ASP A 325 -6.42 18.36 -25.45
N ARG A 326 -5.29 17.64 -25.51
CA ARG A 326 -4.02 18.01 -24.86
C ARG A 326 -3.01 18.62 -25.82
N PHE A 327 -3.34 18.72 -27.12
CA PHE A 327 -2.46 19.27 -28.16
C PHE A 327 -1.02 18.69 -28.21
N ASP A 328 -0.76 17.53 -27.57
CA ASP A 328 0.54 16.83 -27.52
C ASP A 328 1.06 16.51 -28.93
N ASN A 329 0.13 16.25 -29.85
CA ASN A 329 0.38 16.10 -31.27
C ASN A 329 -0.11 17.35 -32.02
N VAL A 330 0.68 17.81 -32.99
CA VAL A 330 0.36 18.92 -33.90
C VAL A 330 -0.77 18.51 -34.86
N SER A 331 -2.01 18.48 -34.37
CA SER A 331 -3.19 18.02 -35.08
C SER A 331 -4.46 18.68 -34.52
N TYR A 332 -5.38 19.07 -35.42
CA TYR A 332 -6.69 19.64 -35.06
C TYR A 332 -7.78 18.60 -34.81
N SER A 333 -7.50 17.32 -35.04
CA SER A 333 -8.47 16.23 -34.92
C SER A 333 -8.26 15.34 -33.69
N ASN A 334 -7.44 15.78 -32.72
CA ASN A 334 -7.12 14.98 -31.53
C ASN A 334 -8.36 14.70 -30.68
N ASN A 335 -8.50 13.50 -30.13
CA ASN A 335 -9.62 13.13 -29.27
C ASN A 335 -9.06 12.34 -28.08
N ASP A 336 -8.53 13.07 -27.11
CA ASP A 336 -7.73 12.49 -26.04
C ASP A 336 -8.59 12.04 -24.84
N GLY A 337 -9.91 12.25 -24.91
CA GLY A 337 -10.87 11.94 -23.85
C GLY A 337 -11.64 10.63 -24.02
N SER A 338 -12.51 10.33 -23.06
CA SER A 338 -13.37 9.12 -23.06
C SER A 338 -14.50 9.16 -24.09
N ALA A 339 -14.74 10.31 -24.70
CA ALA A 339 -15.62 10.51 -25.84
C ALA A 339 -14.93 11.38 -26.92
N ASN A 340 -15.41 11.26 -28.16
CA ASN A 340 -14.89 12.04 -29.28
C ASN A 340 -15.60 13.39 -29.40
N TRP A 341 -14.83 14.42 -29.72
CA TRP A 341 -15.38 15.67 -30.26
C TRP A 341 -16.15 15.38 -31.54
N SER A 342 -17.26 16.08 -31.74
CA SER A 342 -18.11 15.91 -32.93
C SER A 342 -17.50 16.55 -34.18
N SER A 343 -16.51 17.42 -34.01
CA SER A 343 -15.71 17.99 -35.10
C SER A 343 -14.23 18.10 -34.73
N ALA A 344 -13.37 18.08 -35.76
CA ALA A 344 -12.03 18.66 -35.64
C ALA A 344 -12.13 20.17 -35.32
N TRP A 345 -11.06 20.76 -34.81
CA TRP A 345 -10.95 22.21 -34.73
C TRP A 345 -11.02 22.81 -36.13
N SER A 346 -11.97 23.72 -36.32
CA SER A 346 -12.07 24.52 -37.54
C SER A 346 -11.38 25.86 -37.29
N GLU A 347 -10.24 26.02 -37.95
CA GLU A 347 -9.53 27.29 -38.04
C GLU A 347 -10.13 28.13 -39.18
N ASN A 348 -10.31 29.42 -38.90
CA ASN A 348 -10.59 30.41 -39.92
C ASN A 348 -9.50 31.47 -39.86
N ASP A 349 -8.45 31.28 -40.67
CA ASP A 349 -7.39 32.25 -40.92
C ASP A 349 -7.54 32.78 -42.36
N PRO A 350 -7.93 34.05 -42.56
CA PRO A 350 -8.07 34.65 -43.87
C PRO A 350 -6.74 35.11 -44.50
N TYR A 351 -5.61 35.07 -43.77
CA TYR A 351 -4.32 35.62 -44.18
C TYR A 351 -3.17 34.60 -44.25
N GLY A 352 -3.30 33.44 -43.60
CA GLY A 352 -2.36 32.32 -43.64
C GLY A 352 -2.88 31.07 -44.36
N VAL A 353 -2.12 29.97 -44.26
CA VAL A 353 -2.57 28.63 -44.66
C VAL A 353 -3.15 27.98 -43.40
N PRO A 354 -4.48 27.79 -43.31
CA PRO A 354 -5.08 27.17 -42.13
C PRO A 354 -4.51 25.77 -41.90
N GLY A 355 -4.13 25.46 -40.67
CA GLY A 355 -3.61 24.15 -40.33
C GLY A 355 -2.89 24.09 -38.98
N PRO A 356 -2.84 22.90 -38.35
CA PRO A 356 -2.29 22.72 -37.00
C PRO A 356 -0.79 23.04 -36.91
N SER A 357 -0.05 22.93 -38.01
CA SER A 357 1.38 23.27 -38.09
C SER A 357 1.64 24.73 -38.51
N SER A 358 0.61 25.58 -38.55
CA SER A 358 0.78 26.99 -38.88
C SER A 358 1.51 27.70 -37.73
N GLU A 359 2.74 28.12 -37.97
CA GLU A 359 3.54 28.85 -36.97
C GLU A 359 3.20 30.35 -36.92
N TYR A 360 2.35 30.84 -37.83
CA TYR A 360 2.20 32.26 -38.11
C TYR A 360 1.16 32.95 -37.22
N TYR A 361 -0.11 32.52 -37.24
CA TYR A 361 -1.21 33.22 -36.54
C TYR A 361 -1.96 32.35 -35.54
N VAL A 362 -2.47 31.20 -36.00
CA VAL A 362 -3.09 30.20 -35.13
C VAL A 362 -2.51 28.84 -35.47
N GLY A 363 -2.08 28.09 -34.48
CA GLY A 363 -1.53 26.75 -34.67
C GLY A 363 -1.10 26.12 -33.35
N ILE A 364 -0.55 24.92 -33.40
CA ILE A 364 -0.11 24.18 -32.22
C ILE A 364 1.41 24.30 -32.10
N SER A 365 1.89 24.73 -30.93
CA SER A 365 3.32 24.90 -30.66
C SER A 365 3.63 24.54 -29.21
N ASN A 366 4.66 23.73 -29.01
CA ASN A 366 5.08 23.22 -27.70
C ASN A 366 3.92 22.59 -26.91
N GLY A 367 3.16 21.72 -27.57
CA GLY A 367 2.03 21.00 -26.96
C GLY A 367 0.81 21.86 -26.66
N ARG A 368 0.69 23.09 -27.17
CA ARG A 368 -0.41 24.00 -26.83
C ARG A 368 -0.99 24.70 -28.05
N LEU A 369 -2.29 24.94 -28.05
CA LEU A 369 -2.94 25.77 -29.07
C LEU A 369 -2.55 27.23 -28.85
N LYS A 370 -1.87 27.81 -29.83
CA LYS A 370 -1.33 29.16 -29.80
C LYS A 370 -2.10 30.08 -30.75
N PHE A 371 -2.50 31.23 -30.24
CA PHE A 371 -2.95 32.40 -31.01
C PHE A 371 -1.85 33.47 -30.90
N ASN A 372 -1.38 34.03 -32.01
CA ASN A 372 -0.25 34.96 -32.06
C ASN A 372 -0.50 36.04 -33.11
N ALA A 373 -0.31 37.31 -32.75
CA ALA A 373 -0.41 38.44 -33.69
C ALA A 373 -1.69 38.41 -34.55
N ILE A 374 -2.83 38.06 -33.92
CA ILE A 374 -4.11 37.87 -34.61
C ILE A 374 -4.91 39.16 -34.72
N ASP A 375 -5.55 39.37 -35.85
CA ASP A 375 -6.36 40.56 -36.13
C ASP A 375 -7.75 40.45 -35.48
N LYS A 376 -8.36 41.62 -35.26
CA LYS A 376 -9.71 41.68 -34.69
C LYS A 376 -10.73 41.07 -35.65
N TYR A 377 -11.53 40.14 -35.14
CA TYR A 377 -12.67 39.48 -35.81
C TYR A 377 -12.34 38.48 -36.92
N THR A 378 -11.07 38.22 -37.20
CA THR A 378 -10.63 37.41 -38.34
C THR A 378 -10.31 35.98 -37.91
N GLU A 379 -9.50 35.81 -36.87
CA GLU A 379 -9.03 34.49 -36.43
C GLU A 379 -9.95 33.89 -35.36
N ARG A 380 -10.39 32.65 -35.61
CA ARG A 380 -11.19 31.88 -34.68
C ARG A 380 -10.93 30.39 -34.81
N MET A 381 -10.99 29.72 -33.67
CA MET A 381 -10.99 28.26 -33.57
C MET A 381 -12.33 27.81 -33.02
N ILE A 382 -13.01 26.92 -33.74
CA ILE A 382 -14.31 26.40 -33.37
C ILE A 382 -14.22 24.89 -33.19
N ARG A 383 -14.87 24.37 -32.15
CA ARG A 383 -15.05 22.94 -31.94
C ARG A 383 -16.45 22.60 -31.45
N GLU A 384 -16.91 21.41 -31.78
CA GLU A 384 -18.26 20.93 -31.46
C GLU A 384 -18.24 19.64 -30.63
N ALA A 385 -19.14 19.54 -29.67
CA ALA A 385 -19.43 18.33 -28.88
C ALA A 385 -20.94 18.04 -28.85
N ASN A 386 -21.28 16.76 -28.81
CA ASN A 386 -22.65 16.27 -28.63
C ASN A 386 -22.84 15.87 -27.16
N LEU A 387 -23.70 16.59 -26.44
CA LEU A 387 -23.98 16.35 -25.02
C LEU A 387 -25.40 15.81 -24.79
N THR A 388 -26.02 15.21 -25.82
CA THR A 388 -27.37 14.67 -25.70
C THR A 388 -27.44 13.58 -24.63
N GLY A 389 -28.30 13.75 -23.63
CA GLY A 389 -28.47 12.79 -22.52
C GLY A 389 -27.88 13.27 -21.19
N ALA A 390 -26.99 14.26 -21.23
CA ALA A 390 -26.35 14.82 -20.04
C ALA A 390 -27.34 15.55 -19.11
N GLN A 391 -27.16 15.39 -17.80
CA GLN A 391 -27.81 16.21 -16.76
C GLN A 391 -27.00 17.44 -16.39
N SER A 392 -25.68 17.27 -16.31
CA SER A 392 -24.73 18.31 -15.96
C SER A 392 -23.54 18.27 -16.90
N ALA A 393 -22.92 19.42 -17.17
CA ALA A 393 -21.73 19.51 -18.00
C ALA A 393 -20.83 20.66 -17.52
N THR A 394 -19.51 20.43 -17.46
CA THR A 394 -18.50 21.43 -17.08
C THR A 394 -17.45 21.55 -18.18
N LEU A 395 -17.13 22.77 -18.59
CA LEU A 395 -16.05 23.09 -19.53
C LEU A 395 -14.85 23.65 -18.77
N SER A 396 -13.66 23.10 -19.02
CA SER A 396 -12.40 23.59 -18.46
C SER A 396 -11.26 23.62 -19.48
N PHE A 397 -10.26 24.46 -19.23
CA PHE A 397 -9.00 24.51 -19.98
C PHE A 397 -7.94 25.31 -19.21
N ASP A 398 -6.67 25.05 -19.50
CA ASP A 398 -5.54 25.84 -19.04
C ASP A 398 -5.18 26.92 -20.05
N TRP A 399 -4.73 28.07 -19.57
CA TRP A 399 -4.39 29.19 -20.44
C TRP A 399 -3.21 30.02 -19.93
N GLN A 400 -2.54 30.66 -20.88
CA GLN A 400 -1.51 31.66 -20.65
C GLN A 400 -1.63 32.77 -21.69
N THR A 401 -1.63 34.02 -21.24
CA THR A 401 -1.56 35.23 -22.06
C THR A 401 -0.16 35.82 -21.94
N VAL A 402 0.39 36.31 -23.05
CA VAL A 402 1.72 36.90 -23.14
C VAL A 402 1.61 38.21 -23.88
N GLY A 403 2.03 39.29 -23.24
CA GLY A 403 2.25 40.58 -23.89
C GLY A 403 1.00 41.40 -24.24
N LEU A 404 -0.23 40.93 -23.96
CA LEU A 404 -1.46 41.63 -24.38
C LEU A 404 -1.64 42.98 -23.67
N ASP A 405 -1.85 44.03 -24.46
CA ASP A 405 -2.10 45.38 -24.01
C ASP A 405 -3.54 45.59 -23.51
N SER A 406 -3.78 46.75 -22.87
CA SER A 406 -5.10 47.08 -22.32
C SER A 406 -6.15 47.21 -23.44
N GLY A 407 -7.09 46.27 -23.45
CA GLY A 407 -8.13 46.18 -24.48
C GLY A 407 -7.94 45.03 -25.45
N GLU A 408 -6.83 44.30 -25.36
CA GLU A 408 -6.57 43.08 -26.12
C GLU A 408 -6.96 41.84 -25.33
N THR A 409 -7.89 41.07 -25.88
CA THR A 409 -8.41 39.88 -25.23
C THR A 409 -8.79 38.78 -26.21
N LEU A 410 -8.59 37.53 -25.79
CA LEU A 410 -9.17 36.36 -26.43
C LEU A 410 -10.47 35.98 -25.72
N ALA A 411 -11.58 35.94 -26.46
CA ALA A 411 -12.86 35.53 -25.89
C ALA A 411 -13.10 34.04 -26.12
N LEU A 412 -13.42 33.30 -25.05
CA LEU A 412 -14.09 32.00 -25.16
C LEU A 412 -15.60 32.21 -25.21
N GLN A 413 -16.24 31.60 -26.19
CA GLN A 413 -17.67 31.68 -26.40
C GLN A 413 -18.29 30.30 -26.59
N ILE A 414 -19.54 30.14 -26.15
CA ILE A 414 -20.31 28.89 -26.29
C ILE A 414 -21.67 29.17 -26.94
N ARG A 415 -22.20 28.21 -27.71
CA ARG A 415 -23.57 28.24 -28.25
C ARG A 415 -24.17 26.84 -28.27
N ASN A 416 -25.49 26.81 -28.42
CA ASN A 416 -26.26 25.61 -28.78
C ASN A 416 -27.29 25.94 -29.86
N SER A 417 -28.27 25.07 -30.11
CA SER A 417 -29.29 25.29 -31.14
C SER A 417 -30.30 26.38 -30.79
N ALA A 418 -30.51 26.64 -29.49
CA ALA A 418 -31.49 27.60 -28.98
C ALA A 418 -30.89 29.00 -28.72
N VAL A 419 -29.59 29.07 -28.43
CA VAL A 419 -28.89 30.28 -28.00
C VAL A 419 -27.65 30.49 -28.87
N GLY A 420 -27.58 31.64 -29.54
CA GLY A 420 -26.38 32.05 -30.27
C GLY A 420 -25.18 32.31 -29.35
N TYR A 421 -23.98 32.46 -29.91
CA TYR A 421 -22.73 32.58 -29.14
C TYR A 421 -22.79 33.58 -27.98
N GLN A 422 -22.62 33.08 -26.76
CA GLN A 422 -22.42 33.84 -25.52
C GLN A 422 -20.95 33.81 -25.14
N THR A 423 -20.43 34.89 -24.57
CA THR A 423 -19.05 34.94 -24.06
C THR A 423 -19.01 34.40 -22.63
N LEU A 424 -18.14 33.43 -22.37
CA LEU A 424 -17.93 32.85 -21.03
C LEU A 424 -16.80 33.58 -20.29
N ILE A 425 -15.70 33.88 -20.98
CA ILE A 425 -14.57 34.63 -20.43
C ILE A 425 -13.83 35.42 -21.52
N GLN A 426 -13.16 36.49 -21.12
CA GLN A 426 -12.18 37.24 -21.93
C GLN A 426 -10.81 37.18 -21.24
N LEU A 427 -9.82 36.62 -21.92
CA LEU A 427 -8.46 36.46 -21.43
C LEU A 427 -7.61 37.63 -21.92
N GLY A 428 -6.95 38.38 -21.04
CA GLY A 428 -6.16 39.55 -21.39
C GLY A 428 -5.01 39.79 -20.40
N GLY A 429 -4.14 40.75 -20.72
CA GLY A 429 -2.95 41.05 -19.92
C GLY A 429 -1.83 40.02 -20.09
N ASN A 430 -1.06 39.80 -19.02
CA ASN A 430 0.07 38.88 -18.99
C ASN A 430 -0.03 37.96 -17.77
N GLN A 431 -0.85 36.92 -17.90
CA GLN A 431 -1.30 36.03 -16.82
C GLN A 431 -1.45 34.59 -17.32
N GLN A 432 -1.47 33.64 -16.38
CA GLN A 432 -1.79 32.24 -16.64
C GLN A 432 -2.74 31.70 -15.57
N GLY A 433 -3.46 30.62 -15.89
CA GLY A 433 -4.31 29.92 -14.93
C GLY A 433 -5.20 28.89 -15.60
N THR A 434 -6.15 28.36 -14.83
CA THR A 434 -7.12 27.37 -15.27
C THR A 434 -8.51 27.98 -15.25
N PHE A 435 -9.27 27.79 -16.32
CA PHE A 435 -10.69 28.14 -16.38
C PHE A 435 -11.53 26.88 -16.17
N SER A 436 -12.61 27.00 -15.39
CA SER A 436 -13.62 25.96 -15.23
C SER A 436 -14.99 26.60 -15.01
N GLN A 437 -16.00 26.18 -15.78
CA GLN A 437 -17.36 26.69 -15.65
C GLN A 437 -18.40 25.61 -15.96
N ASP A 438 -19.45 25.58 -15.15
CA ASP A 438 -20.68 24.83 -15.43
C ASP A 438 -21.38 25.38 -16.68
N ILE A 439 -21.55 24.52 -17.68
CA ILE A 439 -22.20 24.80 -18.97
C ILE A 439 -23.48 24.00 -19.17
N SER A 440 -24.06 23.44 -18.10
CA SER A 440 -25.27 22.59 -18.17
C SER A 440 -26.45 23.27 -18.89
N ALA A 441 -26.54 24.61 -18.83
CA ALA A 441 -27.54 25.38 -19.56
C ALA A 441 -27.43 25.32 -21.10
N TYR A 442 -26.29 24.85 -21.63
CA TYR A 442 -26.01 24.78 -23.07
C TYR A 442 -26.12 23.36 -23.64
N ILE A 443 -26.44 22.35 -22.82
CA ILE A 443 -26.57 20.94 -23.24
C ILE A 443 -27.47 20.80 -24.48
N ASP A 444 -26.92 20.24 -25.55
CA ASP A 444 -27.56 20.02 -26.85
C ASP A 444 -26.74 18.98 -27.64
N SER A 445 -27.27 18.56 -28.77
CA SER A 445 -26.64 17.66 -29.75
C SER A 445 -25.47 18.28 -30.52
N ALA A 446 -25.37 19.61 -30.55
CA ALA A 446 -24.37 20.37 -31.31
C ALA A 446 -23.88 21.60 -30.53
N VAL A 447 -23.27 21.38 -29.37
CA VAL A 447 -22.69 22.43 -28.54
C VAL A 447 -21.37 22.88 -29.15
N GLN A 448 -21.25 24.16 -29.50
CA GLN A 448 -20.02 24.69 -30.09
C GLN A 448 -19.31 25.64 -29.14
N ILE A 449 -18.02 25.37 -28.91
CA ILE A 449 -17.09 26.30 -28.27
C ILE A 449 -16.29 27.04 -29.34
N ARG A 450 -15.96 28.30 -29.07
CA ARG A 450 -15.16 29.15 -29.95
C ARG A 450 -14.21 30.03 -29.17
N PHE A 451 -12.93 29.96 -29.52
CA PHE A 451 -11.96 31.00 -29.20
C PHE A 451 -11.91 32.00 -30.36
N SER A 452 -12.03 33.29 -30.07
CA SER A 452 -11.93 34.34 -31.10
C SER A 452 -11.46 35.67 -30.53
N ASN A 453 -10.59 36.37 -31.25
CA ASN A 453 -10.26 37.75 -30.93
C ASN A 453 -11.38 38.67 -31.41
N ARG A 454 -12.04 39.33 -30.44
CA ARG A 454 -13.13 40.29 -30.70
C ARG A 454 -12.77 41.71 -30.27
N SER A 455 -11.50 41.93 -29.96
CA SER A 455 -11.01 43.04 -29.15
C SER A 455 -10.28 44.08 -30.02
N SER A 456 -8.95 44.21 -29.97
CA SER A 456 -8.12 44.93 -30.95
C SER A 456 -7.22 43.95 -31.70
N ASN A 457 -6.58 44.42 -32.77
CA ASN A 457 -5.57 43.63 -33.48
C ASN A 457 -4.36 43.46 -32.57
N TRP A 458 -3.79 42.26 -32.54
CA TRP A 458 -2.59 41.97 -31.75
C TRP A 458 -1.33 42.14 -32.58
N GLU A 459 -0.26 42.49 -31.90
CA GLU A 459 1.03 42.82 -32.47
C GLU A 459 2.00 41.64 -32.40
N SER A 460 3.12 41.73 -33.12
CA SER A 460 4.13 40.66 -33.11
C SER A 460 4.77 40.54 -31.73
N GLY A 461 4.56 39.40 -31.06
CA GLY A 461 5.06 39.14 -29.70
C GLY A 461 3.94 38.94 -28.67
N GLU A 462 2.70 39.23 -29.06
CA GLU A 462 1.49 38.99 -28.28
C GLU A 462 0.88 37.63 -28.59
N ALA A 463 0.63 36.84 -27.55
CA ALA A 463 0.12 35.50 -27.72
C ALA A 463 -0.81 35.03 -26.59
N VAL A 464 -1.70 34.09 -26.95
CA VAL A 464 -2.45 33.29 -25.99
C VAL A 464 -2.23 31.82 -26.28
N TYR A 465 -1.90 31.06 -25.24
CA TYR A 465 -1.74 29.62 -25.26
C TYR A 465 -2.91 29.00 -24.52
N ILE A 466 -3.50 27.97 -25.09
CA ILE A 466 -4.62 27.20 -24.53
C ILE A 466 -4.24 25.72 -24.54
N ASP A 467 -4.55 25.02 -23.46
CA ASP A 467 -4.28 23.59 -23.32
C ASP A 467 -5.35 22.87 -22.47
N ASN A 468 -5.35 21.54 -22.48
CA ASN A 468 -6.26 20.68 -21.71
C ASN A 468 -7.74 21.05 -21.88
N VAL A 469 -8.19 21.31 -23.11
CA VAL A 469 -9.57 21.72 -23.37
C VAL A 469 -10.49 20.52 -23.15
N LYS A 470 -11.29 20.56 -22.08
CA LYS A 470 -12.10 19.44 -21.60
C LYS A 470 -13.56 19.82 -21.39
N ILE A 471 -14.49 19.00 -21.87
CA ILE A 471 -15.90 19.04 -21.41
C ILE A 471 -16.23 17.72 -20.75
N THR A 472 -16.60 17.75 -19.47
CA THR A 472 -17.04 16.58 -18.69
C THR A 472 -18.54 16.64 -18.44
N TRP A 473 -19.28 15.54 -18.58
CA TRP A 473 -20.72 15.45 -18.33
C TRP A 473 -21.15 14.14 -17.67
N GLN A 474 -22.36 14.13 -17.10
CA GLN A 474 -22.97 12.96 -16.42
C GLN A 474 -24.39 12.67 -16.92
N ASP A 475 -24.79 11.39 -16.99
CA ASP A 475 -26.12 10.93 -17.45
C ASP A 475 -27.08 10.53 -16.29
N THR A 476 -28.39 10.39 -16.56
CA THR A 476 -29.43 10.19 -15.51
C THR A 476 -29.46 8.77 -14.90
N SER A 477 -29.34 8.64 -13.58
CA SER A 477 -30.08 7.61 -12.80
C SER A 477 -30.65 8.22 -11.50
N SER A 478 -31.82 7.71 -11.10
CA SER A 478 -32.93 8.44 -10.45
C SER A 478 -32.75 8.92 -9.01
N THR A 479 -33.21 10.15 -8.72
CA THR A 479 -33.60 10.61 -7.36
C THR A 479 -35.13 10.69 -7.24
N PRO A 480 -35.73 10.45 -6.05
CA PRO A 480 -37.08 10.94 -5.75
C PRO A 480 -37.16 11.92 -4.54
N PRO A 481 -38.14 12.85 -4.55
CA PRO A 481 -38.32 13.92 -3.54
C PRO A 481 -39.11 13.46 -2.28
N PRO A 482 -39.20 14.26 -1.19
CA PRO A 482 -39.53 13.78 0.15
C PRO A 482 -41.05 13.68 0.44
N THR A 483 -41.39 13.14 1.64
CA THR A 483 -42.65 13.25 2.47
C THR A 483 -43.48 11.94 2.58
N PRO A 484 -44.29 11.67 3.65
CA PRO A 484 -44.10 11.66 5.12
C PRO A 484 -44.29 10.25 5.75
N ALA A 485 -43.93 10.06 7.04
CA ALA A 485 -44.06 8.80 7.81
C ALA A 485 -45.52 8.26 7.92
N PRO A 486 -45.79 6.93 7.87
CA PRO A 486 -45.93 6.13 9.13
C PRO A 486 -45.83 4.56 9.06
N THR A 487 -45.67 3.95 10.25
CA THR A 487 -46.01 2.56 10.70
C THR A 487 -45.22 1.33 10.20
N ALA A 488 -44.87 0.46 11.17
CA ALA A 488 -43.95 -0.66 11.08
C ALA A 488 -44.26 -1.67 9.95
N THR A 489 -43.29 -1.82 9.06
CA THR A 489 -43.24 -2.76 7.94
C THR A 489 -42.01 -3.67 8.16
N PRO A 490 -41.99 -4.94 7.72
CA PRO A 490 -40.80 -5.79 7.80
C PRO A 490 -39.59 -5.08 7.17
N ILE A 491 -38.44 -5.08 7.87
CA ILE A 491 -37.21 -4.45 7.39
C ILE A 491 -36.73 -5.23 6.16
N PRO A 492 -36.70 -4.63 4.97
CA PRO A 492 -36.12 -5.27 3.79
C PRO A 492 -34.65 -5.62 4.07
N ASN A 493 -34.23 -6.85 3.75
CA ASN A 493 -32.85 -7.33 3.93
C ASN A 493 -32.37 -7.47 5.39
N ALA A 494 -33.23 -7.91 6.31
CA ALA A 494 -32.81 -8.32 7.65
C ALA A 494 -31.77 -9.48 7.58
N ILE A 495 -30.70 -9.39 8.37
CA ILE A 495 -29.68 -10.44 8.51
C ILE A 495 -30.18 -11.47 9.53
N ASP A 496 -30.13 -12.75 9.21
CA ASP A 496 -30.48 -13.82 10.15
C ASP A 496 -29.35 -14.07 11.14
N THR A 497 -29.39 -13.38 12.28
CA THR A 497 -28.37 -13.47 13.34
C THR A 497 -28.38 -14.81 14.09
N SER A 498 -29.41 -15.65 13.89
CA SER A 498 -29.47 -16.97 14.51
C SER A 498 -28.49 -17.97 13.90
N ASN A 499 -28.01 -17.71 12.67
CA ASN A 499 -27.04 -18.57 11.97
C ASN A 499 -25.58 -18.26 12.31
N LEU A 500 -25.28 -17.13 12.95
CA LEU A 500 -23.92 -16.75 13.33
C LEU A 500 -23.31 -17.79 14.27
N ALA A 501 -22.25 -18.46 13.80
CA ALA A 501 -21.45 -19.37 14.61
C ALA A 501 -20.28 -18.66 15.31
N SER A 502 -19.84 -17.51 14.79
CA SER A 502 -18.82 -16.70 15.44
C SER A 502 -19.36 -16.01 16.70
N THR A 503 -18.61 -16.15 17.78
CA THR A 503 -18.87 -15.57 19.10
C THR A 503 -18.54 -14.09 19.14
N PHE A 504 -17.47 -13.66 18.47
CA PHE A 504 -16.97 -12.27 18.53
C PHE A 504 -18.02 -11.22 18.12
N VAL A 505 -18.84 -11.47 17.09
CA VAL A 505 -19.89 -10.53 16.64
C VAL A 505 -20.94 -10.30 17.74
N LYS A 506 -21.31 -11.37 18.43
CA LYS A 506 -22.31 -11.36 19.52
C LYS A 506 -21.71 -10.80 20.81
N ALA A 507 -20.45 -11.12 21.10
CA ALA A 507 -19.74 -10.62 22.28
C ALA A 507 -19.73 -9.09 22.31
N ILE A 508 -19.45 -8.44 21.18
CA ILE A 508 -19.47 -6.97 21.06
C ILE A 508 -20.85 -6.38 20.75
N ALA A 509 -21.91 -7.20 20.79
CA ALA A 509 -23.30 -6.83 20.50
C ALA A 509 -23.56 -6.20 19.11
N ALA A 510 -22.71 -6.46 18.11
CA ALA A 510 -22.88 -5.90 16.78
C ALA A 510 -24.13 -6.45 16.07
N ASP A 511 -24.50 -7.71 16.33
CA ASP A 511 -25.68 -8.35 15.76
C ASP A 511 -27.00 -7.69 16.20
N GLN A 512 -27.02 -7.05 17.38
CA GLN A 512 -28.20 -6.40 17.94
C GLN A 512 -28.61 -5.14 17.16
N VAL A 513 -27.65 -4.45 16.55
CA VAL A 513 -27.89 -3.19 15.83
C VAL A 513 -28.10 -3.38 14.32
N TRP A 514 -27.75 -4.55 13.77
CA TRP A 514 -27.87 -4.83 12.34
C TRP A 514 -29.32 -4.82 11.83
N ASN A 515 -30.29 -5.13 12.68
CA ASN A 515 -31.70 -5.25 12.29
C ASN A 515 -32.59 -4.18 12.96
N GLU A 516 -32.01 -3.08 13.40
CA GLU A 516 -32.77 -1.90 13.79
C GLU A 516 -33.54 -1.29 12.60
N ALA A 517 -34.54 -0.45 12.89
CA ALA A 517 -35.31 0.25 11.86
C ALA A 517 -34.43 1.09 10.92
N SER A 518 -33.29 1.58 11.43
CA SER A 518 -32.17 2.12 10.66
C SER A 518 -30.97 1.18 10.84
N PRO A 519 -30.78 0.19 9.96
CA PRO A 519 -29.73 -0.82 10.11
C PRO A 519 -28.34 -0.19 10.26
N LYS A 520 -27.62 -0.54 11.33
CA LYS A 520 -26.25 -0.08 11.56
C LYS A 520 -25.27 -1.19 11.22
N ARG A 521 -24.78 -1.21 9.97
CA ARG A 521 -23.92 -2.30 9.43
C ARG A 521 -22.60 -1.79 8.83
N GLY A 522 -22.26 -0.53 9.09
CA GLY A 522 -21.08 0.15 8.55
C GLY A 522 -21.24 0.72 7.14
N SER A 523 -22.48 0.81 6.62
CA SER A 523 -22.72 1.43 5.32
C SER A 523 -22.27 2.90 5.29
N GLY A 524 -21.64 3.30 4.19
CA GLY A 524 -21.12 4.66 4.03
C GLY A 524 -19.76 4.91 4.68
N VAL A 525 -19.11 3.90 5.26
CA VAL A 525 -17.75 3.99 5.82
C VAL A 525 -16.79 3.16 4.98
N ALA A 526 -15.64 3.74 4.60
CA ALA A 526 -14.52 2.99 4.06
C ALA A 526 -13.42 2.81 5.11
N VAL A 527 -12.95 1.57 5.23
CA VAL A 527 -11.90 1.13 6.15
C VAL A 527 -10.66 0.77 5.34
N ALA A 528 -9.53 1.40 5.64
CA ALA A 528 -8.24 0.99 5.08
C ALA A 528 -7.62 -0.13 5.90
N VAL A 529 -7.26 -1.21 5.21
CA VAL A 529 -6.56 -2.38 5.76
C VAL A 529 -5.12 -2.26 5.32
N VAL A 530 -4.24 -1.88 6.26
CA VAL A 530 -2.80 -1.69 6.03
C VAL A 530 -2.09 -2.99 6.40
N ASP A 531 -1.88 -3.87 5.41
CA ASP A 531 -1.51 -5.28 5.64
C ASP A 531 -0.85 -5.93 4.41
N SER A 532 -1.00 -7.26 4.16
CA SER A 532 -0.43 -7.98 3.00
C SER A 532 -1.20 -7.89 1.70
N GLY A 533 -2.21 -7.04 1.62
CA GLY A 533 -3.17 -7.11 0.53
C GLY A 533 -4.49 -7.69 1.00
N VAL A 534 -5.52 -7.52 0.19
CA VAL A 534 -6.85 -8.12 0.40
C VAL A 534 -7.25 -8.80 -0.88
N ALA A 535 -7.28 -10.13 -0.85
CA ALA A 535 -7.72 -10.91 -1.98
C ALA A 535 -9.20 -10.64 -2.29
N PRO A 536 -9.57 -10.58 -3.57
CA PRO A 536 -10.95 -10.60 -4.03
C PRO A 536 -11.72 -11.79 -3.43
N HIS A 537 -12.76 -11.51 -2.65
CA HIS A 537 -13.52 -12.54 -1.95
C HIS A 537 -15.02 -12.25 -2.02
N TRP A 538 -15.85 -13.27 -2.27
CA TRP A 538 -17.30 -13.11 -2.40
C TRP A 538 -17.96 -12.50 -1.16
N ASP A 539 -17.40 -12.75 0.03
CA ASP A 539 -17.93 -12.15 1.25
C ASP A 539 -17.67 -10.64 1.34
N LEU A 540 -16.77 -10.12 0.52
CA LEU A 540 -16.49 -8.69 0.39
C LEU A 540 -17.24 -8.07 -0.79
N ASN A 541 -18.24 -8.74 -1.36
CA ASN A 541 -19.11 -8.15 -2.37
C ASN A 541 -20.37 -7.54 -1.74
N ASP A 542 -21.04 -6.64 -2.45
CA ASP A 542 -22.35 -6.12 -2.09
C ASP A 542 -23.47 -7.08 -2.54
N ALA A 543 -24.72 -6.76 -2.21
CA ALA A 543 -25.88 -7.58 -2.57
C ALA A 543 -26.11 -7.74 -4.08
N ASN A 544 -25.51 -6.87 -4.91
CA ASN A 544 -25.55 -6.96 -6.37
C ASN A 544 -24.36 -7.75 -6.94
N GLY A 545 -23.45 -8.20 -6.09
CA GLY A 545 -22.24 -8.94 -6.47
C GLY A 545 -21.05 -8.05 -6.82
N ASN A 546 -21.14 -6.72 -6.67
CA ASN A 546 -19.99 -5.83 -6.93
C ASN A 546 -19.02 -5.88 -5.74
N SER A 547 -17.72 -5.77 -5.99
CA SER A 547 -16.75 -5.66 -4.91
C SER A 547 -17.02 -4.47 -3.99
N ARG A 548 -16.85 -4.67 -2.67
CA ARG A 548 -16.78 -3.62 -1.65
C ARG A 548 -15.35 -3.25 -1.32
N ILE A 549 -14.36 -3.96 -1.85
CA ILE A 549 -13.01 -3.43 -1.98
C ILE A 549 -13.09 -2.34 -3.05
N LEU A 550 -12.65 -1.11 -2.76
CA LEU A 550 -12.76 -0.01 -3.72
C LEU A 550 -11.49 0.18 -4.54
N VAL A 551 -10.35 -0.16 -3.95
CA VAL A 551 -9.02 0.10 -4.49
C VAL A 551 -8.01 -0.82 -3.80
N HIS A 552 -7.03 -1.26 -4.58
CA HIS A 552 -5.83 -1.95 -4.15
C HIS A 552 -4.65 -1.03 -4.38
N ALA A 553 -3.98 -0.60 -3.32
CA ALA A 553 -2.75 0.16 -3.37
C ALA A 553 -1.64 -0.64 -2.69
N GLY A 554 -0.43 -0.62 -3.22
CA GLY A 554 0.68 -1.28 -2.55
C GLY A 554 1.99 -0.55 -2.66
N PHE A 555 2.81 -0.79 -1.63
CA PHE A 555 4.02 -0.07 -1.29
C PHE A 555 5.02 -1.10 -0.76
N LEU A 556 5.98 -1.50 -1.58
CA LEU A 556 7.00 -2.49 -1.19
C LEU A 556 8.35 -2.09 -1.77
N ASN A 557 9.33 -1.83 -0.90
CA ASN A 557 10.72 -1.56 -1.27
C ASN A 557 10.91 -0.42 -2.30
N GLY A 558 10.06 0.60 -2.27
CA GLY A 558 10.10 1.74 -3.20
C GLY A 558 9.16 1.59 -4.40
N GLU A 559 8.59 0.41 -4.62
CA GLU A 559 7.59 0.21 -5.68
C GLU A 559 6.21 0.62 -5.19
N THR A 560 5.49 1.38 -6.03
CA THR A 560 4.14 1.88 -5.73
C THR A 560 3.17 1.58 -6.85
N TYR A 561 1.99 1.08 -6.52
CA TYR A 561 0.88 0.91 -7.46
C TYR A 561 -0.46 1.21 -6.79
N ALA A 562 -1.46 1.59 -7.58
CA ALA A 562 -2.84 1.75 -7.12
C ALA A 562 -3.84 1.47 -8.25
N TYR A 563 -4.77 0.54 -8.02
CA TYR A 563 -5.79 0.13 -8.98
C TYR A 563 -7.18 0.12 -8.35
N PRO A 564 -8.22 0.72 -8.97
CA PRO A 564 -9.60 0.54 -8.52
C PRO A 564 -10.02 -0.94 -8.61
N ALA A 565 -10.79 -1.47 -7.67
CA ALA A 565 -11.19 -2.89 -7.67
C ALA A 565 -12.02 -3.30 -8.91
N ALA A 566 -12.78 -2.36 -9.49
CA ALA A 566 -13.50 -2.59 -10.76
C ALA A 566 -12.56 -2.92 -11.95
N PHE A 567 -11.29 -2.54 -11.87
CA PHE A 567 -10.26 -2.93 -12.83
C PHE A 567 -9.97 -4.44 -12.75
N PHE A 568 -9.98 -5.01 -11.55
CA PHE A 568 -9.76 -6.44 -11.33
C PHE A 568 -10.94 -7.31 -11.81
N ASP A 569 -12.16 -6.94 -11.46
CA ASP A 569 -13.37 -7.65 -11.91
C ASP A 569 -13.44 -7.70 -13.45
N MET A 570 -12.96 -6.64 -14.12
CA MET A 570 -12.84 -6.57 -15.58
C MET A 570 -11.76 -7.51 -16.14
N LEU A 571 -10.58 -7.56 -15.52
CA LEU A 571 -9.47 -8.44 -15.90
C LEU A 571 -9.84 -9.93 -15.76
N LEU A 572 -10.50 -10.29 -14.66
CA LEU A 572 -10.99 -11.65 -14.39
C LEU A 572 -12.04 -12.09 -15.44
N LEU A 573 -12.91 -11.18 -15.88
CA LEU A 573 -13.92 -11.43 -16.93
C LEU A 573 -13.31 -11.55 -18.34
N MET A 574 -12.08 -11.09 -18.55
CA MET A 574 -11.38 -11.15 -19.84
C MET A 574 -10.51 -12.40 -20.03
N PHE A 575 -10.50 -13.34 -19.05
CA PHE A 575 -9.62 -14.52 -19.03
C PHE A 575 -8.13 -14.17 -19.23
N LEU A 576 -7.73 -12.96 -18.86
CA LEU A 576 -6.33 -12.56 -18.80
C LEU A 576 -5.72 -13.11 -17.51
N ASP A 577 -4.48 -13.57 -17.59
CA ASP A 577 -3.75 -14.06 -16.43
C ASP A 577 -3.48 -12.89 -15.47
N VAL A 578 -4.25 -12.83 -14.38
CA VAL A 578 -4.20 -11.78 -13.35
C VAL A 578 -3.09 -12.02 -12.32
N THR A 579 -2.36 -13.14 -12.43
CA THR A 579 -1.30 -13.56 -11.48
C THR A 579 -0.08 -12.63 -11.46
N ASN A 580 0.00 -11.67 -12.38
CA ASN A 580 1.04 -10.63 -12.45
C ASN A 580 0.61 -9.27 -11.88
N LEU A 581 -0.60 -9.15 -11.31
CA LEU A 581 -0.98 -7.97 -10.53
C LEU A 581 -0.75 -8.30 -9.05
N SER A 582 -0.01 -7.46 -8.34
CA SER A 582 0.28 -7.56 -6.90
C SER A 582 -0.93 -7.34 -5.99
N ILE A 583 -2.14 -7.56 -6.51
CA ILE A 583 -3.44 -7.44 -5.84
C ILE A 583 -3.87 -8.76 -5.18
N ASP A 584 -3.15 -9.85 -5.45
CA ASP A 584 -3.33 -11.11 -4.74
C ASP A 584 -2.67 -11.04 -3.36
N ASP A 585 -3.41 -11.45 -2.33
CA ASP A 585 -2.87 -11.62 -0.98
C ASP A 585 -2.31 -13.03 -0.83
N PHE A 586 -1.12 -13.25 -1.39
CA PHE A 586 -0.45 -14.56 -1.32
C PHE A 586 0.04 -14.91 0.08
N TYR A 587 0.02 -13.98 1.03
CA TYR A 587 0.24 -14.33 2.43
C TYR A 587 -1.05 -14.82 3.09
N GLY A 588 -2.12 -14.03 3.01
CA GLY A 588 -3.49 -14.39 3.43
C GLY A 588 -4.04 -13.62 4.64
N HIS A 589 -3.19 -12.90 5.38
CA HIS A 589 -3.58 -12.23 6.64
C HIS A 589 -4.46 -11.00 6.40
N GLY A 590 -4.12 -10.12 5.46
CA GLY A 590 -4.92 -8.94 5.18
C GLY A 590 -6.34 -9.29 4.71
N THR A 591 -6.51 -10.39 3.97
CA THR A 591 -7.84 -10.91 3.61
C THR A 591 -8.65 -11.38 4.82
N HIS A 592 -7.99 -12.05 5.77
CA HIS A 592 -8.64 -12.47 7.02
C HIS A 592 -9.09 -11.27 7.85
N ILE A 593 -8.26 -10.23 7.94
CA ILE A 593 -8.57 -8.95 8.59
C ILE A 593 -9.76 -8.27 7.92
N ALA A 594 -9.73 -8.11 6.59
CA ALA A 594 -10.84 -7.52 5.84
C ALA A 594 -12.13 -8.32 6.00
N GLY A 595 -12.05 -9.65 6.03
CA GLY A 595 -13.18 -10.54 6.30
C GLY A 595 -13.75 -10.37 7.72
N THR A 596 -12.89 -10.22 8.73
CA THR A 596 -13.30 -9.97 10.12
C THR A 596 -14.00 -8.63 10.27
N ILE A 597 -13.50 -7.60 9.58
CA ILE A 597 -14.11 -6.26 9.58
C ILE A 597 -15.44 -6.28 8.84
N ALA A 598 -15.46 -6.77 7.59
CA ALA A 598 -16.53 -6.45 6.65
C ALA A 598 -17.15 -7.65 5.93
N GLY A 599 -16.77 -8.90 6.20
CA GLY A 599 -17.31 -10.08 5.51
C GLY A 599 -18.83 -10.21 5.68
N ASN A 600 -19.57 -10.38 4.59
CA ASN A 600 -21.04 -10.52 4.62
C ASN A 600 -21.52 -11.98 4.79
N GLY A 601 -20.60 -12.95 4.86
CA GLY A 601 -20.90 -14.37 5.02
C GLY A 601 -21.60 -15.05 3.84
N THR A 602 -21.54 -14.48 2.64
CA THR A 602 -22.18 -15.05 1.43
C THR A 602 -21.73 -16.50 1.17
N ARG A 603 -20.44 -16.81 1.37
CA ARG A 603 -19.89 -18.16 1.21
C ARG A 603 -20.13 -19.08 2.40
N SER A 604 -20.88 -18.66 3.41
CA SER A 604 -21.22 -19.49 4.57
C SER A 604 -22.70 -19.44 4.93
N ASN A 605 -23.55 -18.86 4.08
CA ASN A 605 -24.96 -18.62 4.38
C ASN A 605 -25.15 -17.84 5.71
N GLY A 606 -24.28 -16.86 5.96
CA GLY A 606 -24.32 -15.99 7.13
C GLY A 606 -23.77 -16.61 8.42
N VAL A 607 -23.08 -17.77 8.34
CA VAL A 607 -22.47 -18.41 9.51
C VAL A 607 -21.20 -17.69 9.97
N TYR A 608 -20.38 -17.23 9.02
CA TYR A 608 -19.13 -16.51 9.25
C TYR A 608 -19.24 -15.09 8.67
N MET A 609 -19.76 -14.16 9.46
CA MET A 609 -19.86 -12.75 9.10
C MET A 609 -18.87 -11.92 9.92
N GLY A 610 -18.32 -10.89 9.28
CA GLY A 610 -17.58 -9.83 9.95
C GLY A 610 -18.51 -8.84 10.67
N VAL A 611 -17.92 -7.92 11.41
CA VAL A 611 -18.66 -7.00 12.31
C VAL A 611 -19.48 -5.96 11.54
N ALA A 612 -18.92 -5.37 10.48
CA ALA A 612 -19.52 -4.30 9.67
C ALA A 612 -19.77 -4.77 8.22
N PRO A 613 -20.77 -5.65 7.99
CA PRO A 613 -20.93 -6.37 6.73
C PRO A 613 -21.34 -5.48 5.53
N GLU A 614 -21.57 -4.18 5.73
CA GLU A 614 -21.85 -3.21 4.66
C GLU A 614 -20.74 -2.15 4.49
N ALA A 615 -19.67 -2.21 5.29
CA ALA A 615 -18.50 -1.34 5.14
C ALA A 615 -17.76 -1.60 3.81
N LYS A 616 -17.06 -0.57 3.33
CA LYS A 616 -16.16 -0.66 2.18
C LYS A 616 -14.72 -0.88 2.66
N ILE A 617 -13.92 -1.58 1.85
CA ILE A 617 -12.52 -1.88 2.14
C ILE A 617 -11.63 -1.10 1.17
N ILE A 618 -10.55 -0.53 1.69
CA ILE A 618 -9.42 0.02 0.95
C ILE A 618 -8.25 -0.91 1.25
N ASP A 619 -7.76 -1.59 0.23
CA ASP A 619 -6.62 -2.47 0.38
C ASP A 619 -5.31 -1.67 0.24
N VAL A 620 -4.47 -1.71 1.26
CA VAL A 620 -3.18 -1.03 1.31
C VAL A 620 -2.10 -2.05 1.69
N LYS A 621 -1.51 -2.68 0.67
CA LYS A 621 -0.46 -3.70 0.82
C LYS A 621 0.89 -3.06 1.14
N VAL A 622 1.39 -3.27 2.36
CA VAL A 622 2.65 -2.70 2.87
C VAL A 622 3.63 -3.75 3.39
N VAL A 623 3.22 -5.03 3.31
CA VAL A 623 4.09 -6.18 3.56
C VAL A 623 3.98 -7.16 2.40
N ASP A 624 5.08 -7.84 2.12
CA ASP A 624 5.20 -8.76 1.00
C ASP A 624 4.44 -10.07 1.26
N ASP A 625 4.58 -11.02 0.35
CA ASP A 625 3.87 -12.30 0.41
C ASP A 625 4.41 -13.23 1.49
N HIS A 626 5.55 -12.92 2.11
CA HIS A 626 6.09 -13.61 3.30
C HIS A 626 5.76 -12.87 4.60
N GLY A 627 5.14 -11.69 4.50
CA GLY A 627 4.78 -10.86 5.62
C GLY A 627 5.85 -10.00 6.23
N VAL A 628 6.85 -9.67 5.41
CA VAL A 628 7.88 -8.71 5.77
C VAL A 628 7.57 -7.38 5.08
N GLY A 629 7.68 -6.29 5.83
CA GLY A 629 7.69 -4.93 5.27
C GLY A 629 8.54 -4.01 6.12
N ASN A 630 8.78 -2.79 5.66
CA ASN A 630 9.56 -1.79 6.39
C ASN A 630 8.69 -0.62 6.83
N THR A 631 9.17 0.11 7.84
CA THR A 631 8.49 1.30 8.36
C THR A 631 8.19 2.30 7.24
N SER A 632 9.09 2.48 6.28
CA SER A 632 8.90 3.39 5.15
C SER A 632 7.78 2.96 4.21
N ASP A 633 7.59 1.64 4.01
CA ASP A 633 6.51 1.10 3.18
C ASP A 633 5.16 1.40 3.83
N VAL A 634 5.06 1.18 5.15
CA VAL A 634 3.87 1.51 5.92
C VAL A 634 3.59 3.02 5.89
N VAL A 635 4.60 3.86 6.14
CA VAL A 635 4.42 5.32 6.10
C VAL A 635 4.02 5.79 4.68
N ALA A 636 4.57 5.21 3.62
CA ALA A 636 4.15 5.51 2.25
C ALA A 636 2.68 5.13 2.01
N GLY A 637 2.22 3.99 2.54
CA GLY A 637 0.81 3.60 2.52
C GLY A 637 -0.09 4.55 3.31
N LEU A 638 0.34 5.01 4.50
CA LEU A 638 -0.38 6.00 5.30
C LEU A 638 -0.43 7.37 4.61
N GLN A 639 0.63 7.77 3.92
CA GLN A 639 0.64 8.99 3.09
C GLN A 639 -0.40 8.87 1.97
N TRP A 640 -0.44 7.74 1.28
CA TRP A 640 -1.44 7.51 0.23
C TRP A 640 -2.86 7.54 0.79
N ILE A 641 -3.09 6.95 1.98
CA ILE A 641 -4.38 7.04 2.68
C ILE A 641 -4.75 8.50 2.95
N HIS A 642 -3.82 9.30 3.48
CA HIS A 642 -4.05 10.72 3.75
C HIS A 642 -4.50 11.46 2.49
N GLU A 643 -3.76 11.29 1.39
CA GLU A 643 -3.98 11.95 0.11
C GLU A 643 -5.30 11.52 -0.57
N ASN A 644 -5.72 10.26 -0.36
CA ASN A 644 -6.89 9.68 -1.03
C ASN A 644 -8.13 9.55 -0.12
N SER A 645 -8.01 9.94 1.15
CA SER A 645 -9.07 9.81 2.16
C SER A 645 -10.39 10.45 1.73
N ALA A 646 -10.33 11.66 1.16
CA ALA A 646 -11.51 12.37 0.67
C ALA A 646 -12.16 11.71 -0.54
N GLN A 647 -11.37 11.11 -1.44
CA GLN A 647 -11.87 10.44 -2.64
C GLN A 647 -12.64 9.17 -2.30
N TYR A 648 -12.10 8.35 -1.40
CA TYR A 648 -12.70 7.06 -1.05
C TYR A 648 -13.52 7.08 0.24
N ASN A 649 -13.65 8.26 0.87
CA ASN A 649 -14.28 8.42 2.18
C ASN A 649 -13.68 7.47 3.24
N ILE A 650 -12.34 7.43 3.29
CA ILE A 650 -11.59 6.64 4.27
C ILE A 650 -11.75 7.32 5.63
N ARG A 651 -12.34 6.59 6.57
CA ARG A 651 -12.64 7.11 7.91
C ARG A 651 -11.98 6.32 9.03
N VAL A 652 -11.56 5.09 8.73
CA VAL A 652 -10.94 4.18 9.67
C VAL A 652 -9.74 3.52 9.01
N VAL A 653 -8.65 3.37 9.75
CA VAL A 653 -7.46 2.60 9.35
C VAL A 653 -7.25 1.51 10.38
N ASN A 654 -7.11 0.28 9.91
CA ASN A 654 -6.70 -0.87 10.71
C ASN A 654 -5.25 -1.20 10.39
N MET A 655 -4.40 -1.18 11.42
CA MET A 655 -3.00 -1.57 11.33
C MET A 655 -2.75 -2.77 12.23
N SER A 656 -2.65 -3.95 11.62
CA SER A 656 -2.40 -5.21 12.31
C SER A 656 -0.92 -5.59 12.26
N LEU A 657 -0.06 -4.61 12.59
CA LEU A 657 1.40 -4.68 12.50
C LEU A 657 2.08 -3.71 13.47
N ASN A 658 3.29 -4.06 13.91
CA ASN A 658 4.12 -3.29 14.83
C ASN A 658 5.56 -3.22 14.33
N SER A 659 6.28 -2.18 14.75
CA SER A 659 7.71 -2.07 14.52
C SER A 659 8.48 -3.07 15.38
N THR A 660 9.63 -3.53 14.88
CA THR A 660 10.59 -4.34 15.67
C THR A 660 11.49 -3.51 16.58
N VAL A 661 11.46 -2.19 16.45
CA VAL A 661 12.32 -1.28 17.22
C VAL A 661 11.47 -0.52 18.23
N ALA A 662 11.79 -0.69 19.51
CA ALA A 662 11.20 0.09 20.59
C ALA A 662 11.69 1.55 20.48
N GLU A 663 10.75 2.49 20.41
CA GLU A 663 11.02 3.91 20.31
C GLU A 663 9.82 4.72 20.80
N SER A 664 10.10 5.85 21.47
CA SER A 664 9.07 6.77 21.94
C SER A 664 8.22 7.27 20.78
N TYR A 665 6.90 7.37 20.99
CA TYR A 665 5.97 7.86 19.96
C TYR A 665 6.31 9.29 19.50
N LEU A 666 6.95 10.10 20.36
CA LEU A 666 7.40 11.47 20.08
C LEU A 666 8.46 11.54 18.96
N ASP A 667 9.12 10.43 18.73
CA ASP A 667 10.37 10.32 18.01
C ASP A 667 10.26 9.41 16.78
N ASN A 668 9.31 8.48 16.83
CA ASN A 668 9.12 7.45 15.84
C ASN A 668 8.34 7.97 14.61
N PRO A 669 8.87 7.80 13.37
CA PRO A 669 8.22 8.30 12.17
C PRO A 669 6.87 7.65 11.87
N LEU A 670 6.67 6.39 12.27
CA LEU A 670 5.39 5.71 12.08
C LEU A 670 4.31 6.30 13.00
N SER A 671 4.67 6.61 14.25
CA SER A 671 3.80 7.28 15.22
C SER A 671 3.39 8.66 14.71
N THR A 672 4.34 9.47 14.21
CA THR A 672 4.01 10.75 13.56
C THR A 672 3.05 10.59 12.38
N ALA A 673 3.21 9.54 11.56
CA ALA A 673 2.34 9.30 10.41
C ALA A 673 0.89 8.98 10.82
N VAL A 674 0.70 8.16 11.86
CA VAL A 674 -0.65 7.83 12.36
C VAL A 674 -1.31 9.03 13.06
N GLU A 675 -0.55 9.86 13.76
CA GLU A 675 -1.04 11.12 14.35
C GLU A 675 -1.56 12.08 13.27
N ILE A 676 -0.85 12.21 12.13
CA ILE A 676 -1.32 13.03 11.01
C ILE A 676 -2.69 12.54 10.51
N LEU A 677 -2.89 11.23 10.39
CA LEU A 677 -4.22 10.70 10.02
C LEU A 677 -5.28 11.00 11.08
N TRP A 678 -4.92 10.80 12.36
CA TRP A 678 -5.79 11.08 13.51
C TRP A 678 -6.30 12.52 13.50
N PHE A 679 -5.39 13.50 13.39
CA PHE A 679 -5.74 14.92 13.37
C PHE A 679 -6.45 15.36 12.09
N ASN A 680 -6.40 14.55 11.02
CA ASN A 680 -7.19 14.76 9.81
C ASN A 680 -8.53 14.00 9.81
N GLY A 681 -8.97 13.52 10.97
CA GLY A 681 -10.32 12.97 11.15
C GLY A 681 -10.46 11.50 10.75
N ILE A 682 -9.35 10.79 10.58
CA ILE A 682 -9.30 9.36 10.26
C ILE A 682 -8.95 8.62 11.54
N THR A 683 -9.83 7.72 11.98
CA THR A 683 -9.60 6.94 13.21
C THR A 683 -8.62 5.81 12.94
N VAL A 684 -7.58 5.67 13.75
CA VAL A 684 -6.56 4.62 13.58
C VAL A 684 -6.66 3.61 14.72
N LEU A 685 -6.82 2.34 14.37
CA LEU A 685 -6.78 1.20 15.29
C LEU A 685 -5.54 0.35 15.03
N VAL A 686 -4.85 -0.05 16.10
CA VAL A 686 -3.57 -0.76 16.02
C VAL A 686 -3.58 -1.97 16.95
N SER A 687 -3.09 -3.12 16.48
CA SER A 687 -2.85 -4.29 17.33
C SER A 687 -1.70 -4.03 18.31
N VAL A 688 -1.79 -4.49 19.56
CA VAL A 688 -0.72 -4.29 20.56
C VAL A 688 0.47 -5.23 20.41
N GLY A 689 0.34 -6.31 19.65
CA GLY A 689 1.39 -7.31 19.50
C GLY A 689 1.09 -8.60 20.25
N ASN A 690 1.76 -9.68 19.83
CA ASN A 690 1.53 -11.04 20.33
C ASN A 690 2.68 -11.61 21.17
N ASN A 691 3.57 -10.74 21.68
CA ASN A 691 4.73 -11.19 22.47
C ASN A 691 4.52 -11.03 23.97
N GLY A 692 3.27 -11.04 24.42
CA GLY A 692 2.96 -10.94 25.83
C GLY A 692 3.51 -12.14 26.60
N ASP A 693 4.08 -11.89 27.78
CA ASP A 693 4.52 -12.95 28.69
C ASP A 693 3.65 -13.03 29.97
N ASN A 694 2.55 -12.28 30.01
CA ASN A 694 1.68 -12.05 31.17
C ASN A 694 2.38 -11.30 32.33
N ASP A 695 3.41 -10.50 32.05
CA ASP A 695 4.00 -9.53 32.97
C ASP A 695 3.65 -8.08 32.57
N ASP A 696 3.60 -7.21 33.57
CA ASP A 696 3.25 -5.79 33.48
C ASP A 696 4.35 -4.92 32.81
N ASN A 697 5.38 -5.57 32.23
CA ASN A 697 6.61 -4.96 31.70
C ASN A 697 6.81 -5.20 30.20
N ASP A 698 5.79 -5.66 29.49
CA ASP A 698 5.89 -5.87 28.04
C ASP A 698 6.24 -4.57 27.31
N ILE A 699 7.09 -4.69 26.29
CA ILE A 699 7.37 -3.56 25.40
C ILE A 699 6.23 -3.44 24.40
N ILE A 700 5.56 -2.28 24.42
CA ILE A 700 4.54 -1.91 23.46
C ILE A 700 5.24 -1.15 22.34
N TYR A 701 5.26 -1.73 21.15
CA TYR A 701 6.00 -1.19 20.02
C TYR A 701 5.17 -0.18 19.21
N PRO A 702 5.82 0.77 18.52
CA PRO A 702 5.15 1.64 17.57
C PRO A 702 4.36 0.88 16.48
N PRO A 703 3.19 1.39 16.06
CA PRO A 703 2.54 2.61 16.52
C PRO A 703 1.59 2.39 17.72
N ALA A 704 1.52 1.18 18.30
CA ALA A 704 0.57 0.87 19.36
C ALA A 704 0.88 1.56 20.70
N ASN A 705 2.10 2.08 20.87
CA ASN A 705 2.49 2.89 22.04
C ASN A 705 2.05 4.36 21.95
N ASP A 706 1.55 4.81 20.79
CA ASP A 706 1.11 6.17 20.57
C ASP A 706 -0.19 6.47 21.35
N PRO A 707 -0.27 7.56 22.13
CA PRO A 707 -1.44 7.86 22.97
C PRO A 707 -2.69 8.28 22.19
N PHE A 708 -2.58 8.66 20.92
CA PHE A 708 -3.74 9.04 20.10
C PHE A 708 -4.45 7.81 19.55
N VAL A 709 -3.73 6.88 18.93
CA VAL A 709 -4.34 5.70 18.30
C VAL A 709 -5.11 4.84 19.32
N ILE A 710 -6.04 4.04 18.81
CA ILE A 710 -6.78 3.06 19.62
C ILE A 710 -6.01 1.75 19.57
N SER A 711 -5.32 1.41 20.64
CA SER A 711 -4.56 0.17 20.73
C SER A 711 -5.45 -0.94 21.27
N VAL A 712 -5.43 -2.09 20.58
CA VAL A 712 -6.39 -3.18 20.81
C VAL A 712 -5.64 -4.46 21.19
N GLY A 713 -5.95 -4.98 22.38
CA GLY A 713 -5.53 -6.30 22.85
C GLY A 713 -6.57 -7.38 22.60
N ALA A 714 -6.15 -8.63 22.80
CA ALA A 714 -6.98 -9.81 22.53
C ALA A 714 -7.44 -10.49 23.83
N VAL A 715 -8.69 -10.94 23.84
CA VAL A 715 -9.18 -11.91 24.82
C VAL A 715 -9.49 -13.25 24.16
N GLU A 716 -9.40 -14.30 24.95
CA GLU A 716 -9.99 -15.61 24.68
C GLU A 716 -11.42 -15.63 25.22
N ASP A 717 -12.40 -15.75 24.33
CA ASP A 717 -13.82 -15.78 24.68
C ASP A 717 -14.34 -17.14 25.19
N GLN A 718 -13.41 -18.09 25.37
CA GLN A 718 -13.69 -19.48 25.78
C GLN A 718 -14.76 -20.19 24.92
N GLY A 719 -14.97 -19.72 23.68
CA GLY A 719 -16.02 -20.21 22.79
C GLY A 719 -17.45 -19.87 23.25
N THR A 720 -17.61 -18.88 24.12
CA THR A 720 -18.91 -18.41 24.62
C THR A 720 -19.20 -16.98 24.17
N THR A 721 -20.45 -16.54 24.31
CA THR A 721 -20.84 -15.14 24.11
C THR A 721 -20.95 -14.37 25.43
N ASP A 722 -20.75 -15.05 26.56
CA ASP A 722 -20.72 -14.42 27.87
C ASP A 722 -19.32 -13.85 28.07
N ILE A 723 -19.23 -12.57 28.41
CA ILE A 723 -17.94 -11.88 28.59
C ILE A 723 -17.36 -12.12 29.99
N GLY A 724 -18.15 -12.71 30.90
CA GLY A 724 -17.77 -12.91 32.29
C GLY A 724 -16.74 -14.02 32.52
N ASP A 725 -16.53 -14.89 31.53
CA ASP A 725 -15.50 -15.94 31.55
C ASP A 725 -14.34 -15.69 30.56
N ASP A 726 -14.35 -14.56 29.86
CA ASP A 726 -13.25 -14.12 28.98
C ASP A 726 -11.94 -13.98 29.78
N LEU A 727 -10.85 -14.45 29.19
CA LEU A 727 -9.50 -14.33 29.73
C LEU A 727 -8.65 -13.46 28.80
N LEU A 728 -7.75 -12.66 29.37
CA LEU A 728 -6.75 -11.96 28.56
C LEU A 728 -5.95 -13.03 27.82
N ALA A 729 -5.84 -12.89 26.50
CA ALA A 729 -5.09 -13.85 25.72
C ALA A 729 -3.62 -13.82 26.18
N PRO A 730 -2.97 -14.97 26.44
CA PRO A 730 -1.62 -15.00 27.00
C PRO A 730 -0.58 -14.24 26.18
N TYR A 731 -0.79 -14.17 24.86
CA TYR A 731 0.05 -13.48 23.91
C TYR A 731 -0.22 -11.97 23.83
N SER A 732 -1.33 -11.48 24.36
CA SER A 732 -1.71 -10.07 24.24
C SER A 732 -0.82 -9.20 25.12
N VAL A 733 0.04 -8.44 24.46
CA VAL A 733 0.90 -7.42 25.08
C VAL A 733 0.06 -6.41 25.86
N HIS A 734 0.47 -6.08 27.08
CA HIS A 734 -0.16 -5.03 27.90
C HIS A 734 0.83 -4.41 28.89
N GLY A 735 0.55 -3.19 29.33
CA GLY A 735 1.38 -2.52 30.33
C GLY A 735 1.41 -1.01 30.17
N ILE A 736 2.55 -0.42 30.56
CA ILE A 736 2.81 1.02 30.44
C ILE A 736 3.91 1.22 29.40
N THR A 737 3.65 2.09 28.43
CA THR A 737 4.66 2.52 27.46
C THR A 737 5.81 3.23 28.15
N GLU A 738 6.97 3.32 27.51
CA GLU A 738 8.13 4.06 28.06
C GLU A 738 7.81 5.54 28.37
N ASP A 739 6.82 6.10 27.66
CA ASP A 739 6.33 7.47 27.82
C ASP A 739 5.24 7.62 28.90
N GLY A 740 4.87 6.52 29.59
CA GLY A 740 3.98 6.54 30.75
C GLY A 740 2.49 6.36 30.44
N PHE A 741 2.13 5.88 29.25
CA PHE A 741 0.72 5.64 28.87
C PHE A 741 0.34 4.19 29.10
N ALA A 742 -0.85 3.96 29.68
CA ALA A 742 -1.41 2.61 29.81
C ALA A 742 -2.01 2.14 28.49
N LYS A 743 -1.66 0.92 28.08
CA LYS A 743 -2.04 0.32 26.81
C LYS A 743 -2.17 -1.21 26.96
N PRO A 744 -3.05 -1.88 26.18
CA PRO A 744 -4.05 -1.31 25.28
C PRO A 744 -5.13 -0.50 26.00
N GLU A 745 -5.82 0.38 25.28
CA GLU A 745 -7.05 0.99 25.81
C GLU A 745 -8.19 0.00 25.89
N ILE A 746 -8.31 -0.86 24.86
CA ILE A 746 -9.41 -1.80 24.76
C ILE A 746 -8.95 -3.22 24.47
N VAL A 747 -9.72 -4.20 24.94
CA VAL A 747 -9.55 -5.61 24.59
C VAL A 747 -10.84 -6.16 24.01
N VAL A 748 -10.74 -7.02 22.99
CA VAL A 748 -11.88 -7.68 22.34
C VAL A 748 -11.48 -9.10 21.90
N PRO A 749 -12.45 -9.97 21.55
CA PRO A 749 -12.13 -11.33 21.13
C PRO A 749 -11.13 -11.36 19.97
N GLY A 750 -10.02 -12.07 20.16
CA GLY A 750 -8.93 -12.20 19.18
C GLY A 750 -8.47 -13.64 18.93
N THR A 751 -9.01 -14.61 19.67
CA THR A 751 -8.64 -16.03 19.55
C THR A 751 -9.65 -16.81 18.72
N ASP A 752 -9.17 -17.74 17.89
CA ASP A 752 -9.98 -18.65 17.07
C ASP A 752 -10.98 -17.96 16.12
N ILE A 753 -10.62 -16.77 15.64
CA ILE A 753 -11.47 -15.97 14.74
C ILE A 753 -11.50 -16.61 13.36
N ILE A 754 -12.71 -16.92 12.88
CA ILE A 754 -12.95 -17.49 11.56
C ILE A 754 -13.42 -16.38 10.62
N ALA A 755 -12.63 -16.11 9.58
CA ALA A 755 -12.92 -15.09 8.58
C ALA A 755 -12.45 -15.53 7.18
N ALA A 756 -12.55 -14.63 6.20
CA ALA A 756 -12.29 -14.92 4.80
C ALA A 756 -10.87 -15.45 4.57
N LEU A 757 -10.76 -16.47 3.72
CA LEU A 757 -9.50 -17.01 3.23
C LEU A 757 -9.14 -16.35 1.89
N ALA A 758 -7.89 -15.90 1.74
CA ALA A 758 -7.39 -15.34 0.48
C ALA A 758 -7.41 -16.35 -0.68
N GLY A 759 -6.86 -17.53 -0.44
CA GLY A 759 -6.79 -18.62 -1.39
C GLY A 759 -6.19 -19.86 -0.73
N ALA A 760 -6.49 -21.04 -1.26
CA ALA A 760 -5.91 -22.30 -0.75
C ALA A 760 -4.40 -22.43 -1.04
N ASP A 761 -3.87 -21.54 -1.86
CA ASP A 761 -2.48 -21.37 -2.27
C ASP A 761 -1.80 -20.19 -1.57
N SER A 762 -2.50 -19.46 -0.69
CA SER A 762 -1.85 -18.49 0.21
C SER A 762 -0.90 -19.20 1.18
N ASN A 763 0.19 -18.53 1.56
CA ASN A 763 1.24 -19.10 2.41
C ASN A 763 0.67 -19.61 3.74
N LEU A 764 -0.19 -18.83 4.41
CA LEU A 764 -0.83 -19.28 5.65
C LEU A 764 -1.70 -20.52 5.46
N ALA A 765 -2.39 -20.66 4.32
CA ALA A 765 -3.20 -21.85 4.03
C ALA A 765 -2.35 -23.09 3.72
N ILE A 766 -1.17 -22.89 3.13
CA ILE A 766 -0.20 -23.96 2.83
C ILE A 766 0.49 -24.42 4.12
N GLU A 767 0.89 -23.49 4.97
CA GLU A 767 1.60 -23.74 6.22
C GLU A 767 0.66 -24.34 7.28
N HIS A 768 -0.59 -23.89 7.34
CA HIS A 768 -1.58 -24.30 8.34
C HIS A 768 -2.85 -24.86 7.69
N PRO A 769 -2.77 -25.99 6.96
CA PRO A 769 -3.91 -26.55 6.23
C PRO A 769 -5.05 -27.03 7.14
N SER A 770 -4.80 -27.25 8.43
CA SER A 770 -5.80 -27.57 9.45
C SER A 770 -6.70 -26.40 9.79
N HIS A 771 -6.27 -25.17 9.53
CA HIS A 771 -7.01 -23.94 9.84
C HIS A 771 -7.89 -23.49 8.69
N VAL A 772 -7.80 -24.16 7.54
CA VAL A 772 -8.67 -23.92 6.39
C VAL A 772 -10.03 -24.61 6.60
N LEU A 773 -11.11 -23.83 6.54
CA LEU A 773 -12.49 -24.30 6.69
C LEU A 773 -13.27 -24.22 5.37
N GLU A 774 -14.22 -25.15 5.24
CA GLU A 774 -15.16 -25.20 4.13
C GLU A 774 -16.24 -24.13 4.28
N GLY A 775 -16.58 -23.52 3.15
CA GLY A 775 -17.80 -22.76 2.93
C GLY A 775 -18.67 -23.42 1.86
N GLU A 776 -19.62 -22.68 1.32
CA GLU A 776 -20.42 -23.09 0.19
C GLU A 776 -19.55 -23.11 -1.07
N ASN A 777 -19.45 -24.31 -1.69
CA ASN A 777 -18.72 -24.57 -2.93
C ASN A 777 -17.19 -24.51 -2.84
N GLY A 778 -16.61 -24.66 -1.64
CA GLY A 778 -15.18 -24.86 -1.47
C GLY A 778 -14.62 -24.27 -0.18
N LYS A 779 -13.28 -24.21 -0.10
CA LYS A 779 -12.53 -23.63 1.00
C LYS A 779 -12.53 -22.11 0.89
N HIS A 780 -13.18 -21.44 1.84
CA HIS A 780 -13.40 -19.99 1.81
C HIS A 780 -13.09 -19.29 3.13
N TYR A 781 -12.75 -20.06 4.17
CA TYR A 781 -12.56 -19.52 5.51
C TYR A 781 -11.26 -20.03 6.12
N PHE A 782 -10.69 -19.22 6.98
CA PHE A 782 -9.47 -19.53 7.72
C PHE A 782 -9.64 -19.14 9.18
N ARG A 783 -9.15 -19.97 10.10
CA ARG A 783 -9.15 -19.70 11.54
C ARG A 783 -7.79 -19.14 11.95
N MET A 784 -7.79 -18.03 12.68
CA MET A 784 -6.56 -17.38 13.14
C MET A 784 -6.75 -16.75 14.52
N SER A 785 -5.66 -16.65 15.28
CA SER A 785 -5.62 -15.99 16.58
C SER A 785 -4.60 -14.85 16.56
N GLY A 786 -4.88 -13.78 17.30
CA GLY A 786 -3.94 -12.68 17.46
C GLY A 786 -4.59 -11.34 17.81
N THR A 787 -3.77 -10.42 18.30
CA THR A 787 -4.20 -9.01 18.49
C THR A 787 -4.52 -8.33 17.15
N SER A 788 -3.98 -8.84 16.04
CA SER A 788 -4.41 -8.49 14.68
C SER A 788 -5.92 -8.67 14.46
N MET A 789 -6.46 -9.82 14.88
CA MET A 789 -7.88 -10.14 14.74
C MET A 789 -8.71 -9.28 15.69
N ALA A 790 -8.23 -9.05 16.91
CA ALA A 790 -8.90 -8.17 17.86
C ALA A 790 -9.01 -6.73 17.33
N ALA A 791 -7.93 -6.18 16.76
CA ALA A 791 -7.95 -4.87 16.11
C ALA A 791 -8.99 -4.82 14.96
N ALA A 792 -9.11 -5.90 14.18
CA ALA A 792 -10.10 -6.01 13.12
C ALA A 792 -11.55 -6.02 13.64
N VAL A 793 -11.82 -6.73 14.75
CA VAL A 793 -13.12 -6.75 15.43
C VAL A 793 -13.50 -5.34 15.91
N ALA A 794 -12.58 -4.67 16.61
CA ALA A 794 -12.80 -3.30 17.08
C ALA A 794 -12.97 -2.30 15.92
N THR A 795 -12.23 -2.47 14.84
CA THR A 795 -12.34 -1.66 13.62
C THR A 795 -13.73 -1.74 13.02
N GLY A 796 -14.31 -2.93 12.95
CA GLY A 796 -15.68 -3.10 12.48
C GLY A 796 -16.71 -2.42 13.39
N ALA A 797 -16.51 -2.44 14.71
CA ALA A 797 -17.37 -1.71 15.64
C ALA A 797 -17.28 -0.19 15.41
N VAL A 798 -16.08 0.33 15.17
CA VAL A 798 -15.87 1.75 14.79
C VAL A 798 -16.54 2.07 13.45
N ALA A 799 -16.49 1.17 12.48
CA ALA A 799 -17.17 1.37 11.20
C ALA A 799 -18.71 1.41 11.36
N ILE A 800 -19.30 0.59 12.22
CA ILE A 800 -20.72 0.69 12.60
C ILE A 800 -21.00 2.06 13.22
N LEU A 801 -20.18 2.47 14.20
CA LEU A 801 -20.36 3.73 14.93
C LEU A 801 -20.29 4.94 13.98
N LEU A 802 -19.31 4.99 13.10
CA LEU A 802 -19.14 6.08 12.13
C LEU A 802 -20.17 6.03 10.99
N GLY A 803 -20.72 4.86 10.67
CA GLY A 803 -21.86 4.74 9.75
C GLY A 803 -23.13 5.34 10.35
N ALA A 804 -23.34 5.16 11.66
CA ALA A 804 -24.46 5.76 12.38
C ALA A 804 -24.26 7.25 12.68
N GLU A 805 -23.04 7.64 13.04
CA GLU A 805 -22.68 8.99 13.48
C GLU A 805 -21.45 9.50 12.70
N PRO A 806 -21.63 9.93 11.44
CA PRO A 806 -20.51 10.22 10.54
C PRO A 806 -19.68 11.45 10.91
N THR A 807 -20.16 12.31 11.83
CA THR A 807 -19.47 13.55 12.22
C THR A 807 -18.53 13.37 13.41
N LEU A 808 -18.41 12.18 13.98
CA LEU A 808 -17.52 11.95 15.12
C LEU A 808 -16.06 12.13 14.72
N THR A 809 -15.31 12.81 15.58
CA THR A 809 -13.84 12.87 15.50
C THR A 809 -13.22 11.60 16.07
N PRO A 810 -11.97 11.27 15.73
CA PRO A 810 -11.26 10.14 16.32
C PRO A 810 -11.22 10.16 17.85
N ASP A 811 -11.04 11.33 18.47
CA ASP A 811 -11.09 11.49 19.93
C ASP A 811 -12.46 11.09 20.51
N GLN A 812 -13.55 11.53 19.86
CA GLN A 812 -14.91 11.19 20.29
C GLN A 812 -15.23 9.70 20.08
N VAL A 813 -14.66 9.10 19.04
CA VAL A 813 -14.75 7.64 18.83
C VAL A 813 -14.04 6.93 19.98
N LYS A 814 -12.77 7.27 20.25
CA LYS A 814 -11.97 6.67 21.32
C LYS A 814 -12.65 6.81 22.69
N GLU A 815 -13.13 8.01 23.01
CA GLU A 815 -13.86 8.28 24.26
C GLU A 815 -15.10 7.38 24.39
N ARG A 816 -15.88 7.21 23.31
CA ARG A 816 -17.07 6.35 23.33
C ARG A 816 -16.75 4.88 23.50
N LEU A 817 -15.68 4.37 22.87
CA LEU A 817 -15.26 2.99 23.06
C LEU A 817 -14.82 2.74 24.51
N ILE A 818 -14.04 3.66 25.09
CA ILE A 818 -13.56 3.57 26.48
C ILE A 818 -14.70 3.72 27.48
N ALA A 819 -15.61 4.67 27.28
CA ALA A 819 -16.72 4.92 28.19
C ALA A 819 -17.86 3.89 28.07
N GLY A 820 -18.03 3.29 26.89
CA GLY A 820 -19.07 2.31 26.60
C GLY A 820 -18.67 0.85 26.85
N GLY A 821 -17.39 0.59 27.10
CA GLY A 821 -16.92 -0.76 27.41
C GLY A 821 -17.05 -1.13 28.88
N THR A 822 -16.99 -2.43 29.15
CA THR A 822 -17.07 -3.01 30.50
C THR A 822 -15.67 -3.10 31.09
N PRO A 823 -15.46 -2.76 32.37
CA PRO A 823 -14.21 -3.05 33.05
C PRO A 823 -13.90 -4.55 32.98
N PHE A 824 -12.78 -4.89 32.34
CA PHE A 824 -12.30 -6.26 32.26
C PHE A 824 -11.77 -6.69 33.64
N GLY A 825 -12.19 -7.87 34.11
CA GLY A 825 -11.64 -8.48 35.33
C GLY A 825 -12.28 -8.11 36.67
N GLU A 826 -13.47 -7.47 36.73
CA GLU A 826 -14.19 -7.31 38.01
C GLU A 826 -15.13 -8.51 38.31
N GLY A 827 -14.61 -9.51 39.03
CA GLY A 827 -15.34 -10.67 39.55
C GLY A 827 -14.43 -11.68 40.29
N ASP A 828 -14.97 -12.49 41.21
CA ASP A 828 -14.27 -13.39 42.16
C ASP A 828 -13.35 -14.48 41.54
N THR A 829 -13.12 -14.45 40.23
CA THR A 829 -12.27 -15.41 39.48
C THR A 829 -11.31 -14.78 38.46
N ALA A 830 -11.27 -13.44 38.31
CA ALA A 830 -10.38 -12.80 37.36
C ALA A 830 -9.04 -12.39 37.99
N PRO A 831 -7.90 -12.52 37.28
CA PRO A 831 -6.66 -11.87 37.70
C PRO A 831 -6.91 -10.35 37.72
N THR A 832 -6.63 -9.72 38.84
CA THR A 832 -6.76 -8.27 39.02
C THR A 832 -5.75 -7.53 38.15
N THR A 833 -6.04 -7.28 36.88
CA THR A 833 -5.18 -6.47 35.99
C THR A 833 -5.63 -5.01 36.01
N SER A 834 -5.64 -4.42 37.21
CA SER A 834 -5.74 -2.97 37.37
C SER A 834 -4.34 -2.38 37.28
N TYR A 835 -4.01 -1.67 36.19
CA TYR A 835 -2.72 -0.98 36.08
C TYR A 835 -2.88 0.45 36.60
N ASN A 836 -2.27 0.74 37.76
CA ASN A 836 -2.28 2.08 38.37
C ASN A 836 -3.68 2.71 38.53
N GLY A 837 -4.74 1.89 38.64
CA GLY A 837 -6.13 2.32 38.77
C GLY A 837 -6.92 2.48 37.47
N GLN A 838 -6.37 2.09 36.31
CA GLN A 838 -7.10 1.94 35.05
C GLN A 838 -7.39 0.47 34.79
N ASN A 839 -8.67 0.14 34.55
CA ASN A 839 -9.10 -1.19 34.16
C ASN A 839 -9.07 -1.27 32.62
N LEU A 840 -8.58 -2.38 32.06
CA LEU A 840 -8.75 -2.69 30.64
C LEU A 840 -10.23 -2.57 30.28
N VAL A 841 -10.55 -1.93 29.17
CA VAL A 841 -11.94 -1.72 28.75
C VAL A 841 -12.28 -2.74 27.68
N ALA A 842 -13.29 -3.56 27.93
CA ALA A 842 -13.72 -4.54 26.97
C ALA A 842 -14.95 -4.02 26.22
N LEU A 843 -14.86 -3.91 24.89
CA LEU A 843 -15.85 -3.21 24.08
C LEU A 843 -17.12 -4.05 23.89
N TYR A 844 -18.20 -3.77 24.63
CA TYR A 844 -19.31 -4.72 24.70
C TYR A 844 -20.74 -4.18 24.55
N THR A 845 -21.04 -2.88 24.35
CA THR A 845 -22.44 -2.48 24.14
C THR A 845 -22.71 -1.35 23.14
N PHE A 846 -23.66 -1.62 22.24
CA PHE A 846 -24.58 -0.64 21.65
C PHE A 846 -25.97 -0.82 22.29
N ASP A 847 -26.14 -0.63 23.61
CA ASP A 847 -27.45 -0.87 24.27
C ASP A 847 -28.23 0.42 24.56
N GLU A 848 -29.44 0.54 24.00
CA GLU A 848 -30.43 1.59 24.29
C GLU A 848 -31.22 1.34 25.60
N GLY A 849 -31.06 0.17 26.24
CA GLY A 849 -31.92 -0.32 27.33
C GLY A 849 -31.87 0.43 28.67
N SER A 850 -30.91 1.34 28.88
CA SER A 850 -30.76 2.10 30.14
C SER A 850 -31.25 3.55 30.08
N GLY A 851 -31.64 4.06 28.90
CA GLY A 851 -31.96 5.48 28.76
C GLY A 851 -30.74 6.38 28.94
N SER A 852 -29.54 5.88 28.63
CA SER A 852 -28.30 6.67 28.63
C SER A 852 -27.53 6.50 27.30
N VAL A 853 -28.19 6.83 26.19
CA VAL A 853 -27.47 7.57 25.15
C VAL A 853 -27.35 8.98 25.73
N VAL A 854 -26.12 9.44 25.99
CA VAL A 854 -25.80 10.72 26.64
C VAL A 854 -25.89 10.67 28.17
N HIS A 855 -24.74 10.43 28.83
CA HIS A 855 -24.46 11.25 30.01
C HIS A 855 -24.32 12.69 29.51
N ASP A 856 -25.17 13.58 30.01
CA ASP A 856 -25.07 15.02 29.82
C ASP A 856 -23.64 15.49 30.16
N VAL A 857 -22.85 15.78 29.13
CA VAL A 857 -21.43 16.17 29.26
C VAL A 857 -21.27 17.61 29.78
N SER A 858 -22.36 18.26 30.21
CA SER A 858 -22.25 19.56 30.90
C SER A 858 -21.56 19.47 32.27
N GLY A 859 -21.35 18.25 32.80
CA GLY A 859 -20.78 18.00 34.13
C GLY A 859 -19.29 17.63 34.21
N TYR A 860 -18.64 17.21 33.11
CA TYR A 860 -17.21 16.84 33.08
C TYR A 860 -16.28 17.98 32.62
N GLY A 861 -16.73 19.22 32.80
CA GLY A 861 -15.92 20.44 32.61
C GLY A 861 -14.90 20.71 33.73
N ALA A 862 -14.29 19.68 34.32
CA ALA A 862 -13.28 19.83 35.36
C ALA A 862 -11.97 19.14 34.98
N ALA A 863 -11.21 19.83 34.14
CA ALA A 863 -9.74 19.84 34.09
C ALA A 863 -9.02 18.48 34.10
N TYR A 864 -8.90 17.86 32.93
CA TYR A 864 -7.56 17.53 32.46
C TYR A 864 -7.14 18.62 31.47
N ASP A 865 -6.63 19.74 31.99
CA ASP A 865 -5.73 20.59 31.21
C ASP A 865 -4.48 19.75 30.92
N LEU A 866 -4.53 18.89 29.90
CA LEU A 866 -3.33 18.48 29.19
C LEU A 866 -2.93 19.66 28.33
N THR A 867 -2.35 20.66 28.98
CA THR A 867 -1.47 21.60 28.31
C THR A 867 -0.20 20.81 27.94
N ILE A 868 -0.26 20.07 26.84
CA ILE A 868 0.97 19.66 26.16
C ILE A 868 1.47 20.93 25.48
N GLU A 869 2.36 21.65 26.15
CA GLU A 869 3.24 22.60 25.45
C GLU A 869 4.09 21.75 24.50
N HIS A 870 3.70 21.70 23.22
CA HIS A 870 4.62 21.34 22.15
C HIS A 870 5.85 22.24 22.28
N PRO A 871 7.08 21.71 22.41
CA PRO A 871 8.27 22.55 22.31
C PRO A 871 8.46 23.13 20.90
N ASN A 872 7.70 22.70 19.89
CA ASN A 872 7.81 23.20 18.53
C ASN A 872 6.43 23.33 17.87
N ASN A 873 6.00 24.58 17.65
CA ASN A 873 4.97 24.93 16.67
C ASN A 873 5.35 24.38 15.30
N VAL A 874 4.66 23.35 14.82
CA VAL A 874 4.34 23.13 13.40
C VAL A 874 2.92 22.59 13.33
#